data_AF-A0AA42NTI8-F1
#
_entry.id   AF-A0AA42NTI8-F1
#
_cell.length_a   1.000
_cell.length_b   1.000
_cell.length_c   1.000
_cell.angle_alpha   90.00
_cell.angle_beta   90.00
_cell.angle_gamma   90.00
#
_symmetry.space_group_name_H-M   'P 1'
#
loop_
_entity.id
_entity.type
_entity.pdbx_description
1 polymer ?
#
loop_
_entity_poly.entity_id
_entity_poly.type
_entity_poly.pdbx_seq_one_letter_code
_entity_poly.pdbx_strand_id
1 'polypeptide(L)'
;MLIFHDYPVQGAIFDMDGTMFDTERLRFQTLKQASQELIGQEFSDDYLMQCLGLSAKTAEQLAKKYYGDNISYQEIRQRADTLELELIRQNGVPVKKGLMQVLERLRKSGLRMAVATSSRRAIAEEYLINANVYKFFDLLVCGDEVERGKPHPEIFIQAAQKLNLQPKQCLMFEDSENGICSACDAGGITLLFKDIKEPNDQMLSKAKFYYQDIYECLNALDQYIPEMGMPQLQEPFPQSLNQLIVGIHGFGAIGGGYIAQILSHWDGFTRPQRILASTRNRLYLESVNSFASYSIRYGQCSYDERIENLTVINADNEQQMLDMYIQSSLIALCLPEQAIASEAKIIAKGLLARFLSQDTQNDEPITFLIVLNKVGAKFLILKCLREALLEITDEDIAEHILSEHYFCDTVVNRMVSKLSDQALYRQLNIKHRLFKQYQNDLNQDTIELSDETALSEKQEQQLTVCLEDMRGQFQAGQFLQNMDLILFNSEVDMPIYVENRSPLLSKMRQMILVDHISDIQIIKNRLWNGCHAMLAWQASLAGHETIGIALADSGLKNFMTQLVDEVKLGLGSIVPNQSKELDRMAESFLNSCRSAYKDPCERVARNPLCKLNVNERVLGSIENHIQQQLPYQNLLTGAIGGYVYALTILALDEIEIVQHLQENVAKLDILDSQKQALLNLLYEGIQQQLQKTPLYSNVQKAWMTSAEYV
;
A
#
# COMPACT_ATOMS: atom_id res chain seq x y z
N MET A 1 -15.82 16.03 -11.60
CA MET A 1 -15.51 17.48 -11.50
C MET A 1 -14.77 17.67 -10.19
N LEU A 2 -13.53 18.15 -10.27
CA LEU A 2 -12.67 18.40 -9.11
C LEU A 2 -12.94 19.82 -8.60
N ILE A 3 -12.94 20.04 -7.29
CA ILE A 3 -13.00 21.40 -6.70
C ILE A 3 -11.63 21.71 -6.12
N PHE A 4 -10.81 22.49 -6.83
CA PHE A 4 -9.45 22.84 -6.41
C PHE A 4 -9.42 24.28 -5.89
N HIS A 5 -9.14 24.50 -4.60
CA HIS A 5 -9.21 25.83 -3.97
C HIS A 5 -10.52 26.59 -4.31
N ASP A 6 -11.67 25.93 -4.16
CA ASP A 6 -13.01 26.43 -4.52
C ASP A 6 -13.29 26.63 -6.03
N TYR A 7 -12.32 26.36 -6.91
CA TYR A 7 -12.51 26.41 -8.35
C TYR A 7 -13.06 25.09 -8.89
N PRO A 8 -14.18 25.10 -9.65
CA PRO A 8 -14.68 23.90 -10.32
C PRO A 8 -13.85 23.60 -11.58
N VAL A 9 -13.04 22.56 -11.50
CA VAL A 9 -12.12 22.13 -12.55
C VAL A 9 -12.64 20.89 -13.26
N GLN A 10 -12.54 20.93 -14.60
CA GLN A 10 -12.88 19.81 -15.48
C GLN A 10 -11.77 19.49 -16.49
N GLY A 11 -10.75 20.37 -16.61
CA GLY A 11 -9.62 20.15 -17.49
C GLY A 11 -8.29 20.59 -16.90
N ALA A 12 -7.20 20.07 -17.46
CA ALA A 12 -5.84 20.47 -17.13
C ALA A 12 -5.01 20.57 -18.41
N ILE A 13 -4.41 21.74 -18.65
CA ILE A 13 -3.64 22.05 -19.86
C ILE A 13 -2.20 22.32 -19.42
N PHE A 14 -1.27 21.55 -19.95
CA PHE A 14 0.14 21.63 -19.58
C PHE A 14 0.94 22.29 -20.71
N ASP A 15 1.80 23.24 -20.37
CA ASP A 15 2.99 23.46 -21.19
C ASP A 15 3.96 22.27 -21.07
N MET A 16 4.89 22.15 -22.03
CA MET A 16 5.80 21.02 -22.14
C MET A 16 7.22 21.34 -21.67
N ASP A 17 7.84 22.37 -22.25
CA ASP A 17 9.27 22.63 -22.11
C ASP A 17 9.51 23.51 -20.89
N GLY A 18 10.30 23.03 -19.91
CA GLY A 18 10.45 23.71 -18.62
C GLY A 18 9.31 23.42 -17.63
N THR A 19 8.13 23.02 -18.11
CA THR A 19 6.99 22.61 -17.24
C THR A 19 6.95 21.10 -16.99
N MET A 20 6.92 20.25 -18.02
CA MET A 20 6.88 18.79 -17.89
C MET A 20 8.25 18.15 -18.00
N PHE A 21 9.07 18.69 -18.89
CA PHE A 21 10.40 18.17 -19.20
C PHE A 21 11.46 19.23 -18.90
N ASP A 22 12.60 18.78 -18.37
CA ASP A 22 13.76 19.62 -18.11
C ASP A 22 14.60 19.85 -19.39
N THR A 23 13.92 20.23 -20.46
CA THR A 23 14.49 20.39 -21.81
C THR A 23 15.31 21.67 -21.93
N GLU A 24 15.04 22.71 -21.14
CA GLU A 24 15.82 23.94 -21.15
C GLU A 24 17.27 23.74 -20.66
N ARG A 25 17.48 22.90 -19.62
CA ARG A 25 18.85 22.55 -19.17
C ARG A 25 19.57 21.70 -20.22
N LEU A 26 18.86 20.76 -20.84
CA LEU A 26 19.39 19.97 -21.94
C LEU A 26 19.77 20.87 -23.13
N ARG A 27 18.93 21.86 -23.45
CA ARG A 27 19.17 22.84 -24.51
C ARG A 27 20.39 23.70 -24.24
N PHE A 28 20.62 24.11 -22.99
CA PHE A 28 21.83 24.83 -22.60
C PHE A 28 23.08 23.96 -22.85
N GLN A 29 23.03 22.70 -22.44
CA GLN A 29 24.12 21.75 -22.65
C GLN A 29 24.43 21.55 -24.15
N THR A 30 23.41 21.35 -24.99
CA THR A 30 23.60 21.10 -26.42
C THR A 30 24.07 22.35 -27.16
N LEU A 31 23.62 23.55 -26.77
CA LEU A 31 24.11 24.81 -27.33
C LEU A 31 25.57 25.08 -26.98
N LYS A 32 25.99 24.80 -25.73
CA LYS A 32 27.40 24.89 -25.33
C LYS A 32 28.26 23.95 -26.14
N GLN A 33 27.85 22.68 -26.24
CA GLN A 33 28.57 21.68 -27.00
C GLN A 33 28.66 22.07 -28.50
N ALA A 34 27.54 22.46 -29.12
CA ALA A 34 27.51 22.83 -30.52
C ALA A 34 28.39 24.06 -30.82
N SER A 35 28.37 25.08 -29.96
CA SER A 35 29.22 26.25 -30.15
C SER A 35 30.70 25.91 -29.94
N GLN A 36 31.03 25.05 -28.96
CA GLN A 36 32.39 24.56 -28.79
C GLN A 36 32.89 23.78 -30.02
N GLU A 37 32.04 22.92 -30.61
CA GLU A 37 32.37 22.14 -31.80
C GLU A 37 32.59 23.02 -33.05
N LEU A 38 31.79 24.06 -33.24
CA LEU A 38 31.77 24.83 -34.49
C LEU A 38 32.62 26.10 -34.47
N ILE A 39 32.69 26.78 -33.31
CA ILE A 39 33.44 28.05 -33.18
C ILE A 39 34.58 27.96 -32.14
N GLY A 40 34.80 26.79 -31.54
CA GLY A 40 35.88 26.58 -30.57
C GLY A 40 35.65 27.23 -29.20
N GLN A 41 34.45 27.76 -28.96
CA GLN A 41 34.07 28.45 -27.73
C GLN A 41 32.64 28.08 -27.30
N GLU A 42 32.48 27.69 -26.04
CA GLU A 42 31.17 27.50 -25.41
C GLU A 42 30.41 28.83 -25.27
N PHE A 43 29.10 28.80 -25.54
CA PHE A 43 28.20 29.84 -25.10
C PHE A 43 28.19 29.97 -23.58
N SER A 44 28.28 31.20 -23.08
CA SER A 44 28.36 31.46 -21.65
C SER A 44 26.99 31.33 -21.00
N ASP A 45 26.97 30.98 -19.72
CA ASP A 45 25.73 30.89 -18.95
C ASP A 45 24.96 32.21 -18.94
N ASP A 46 25.65 33.36 -18.81
CA ASP A 46 25.03 34.69 -18.86
C ASP A 46 24.28 34.95 -20.17
N TYR A 47 24.81 34.47 -21.30
CA TYR A 47 24.18 34.60 -22.60
C TYR A 47 22.97 33.66 -22.72
N LEU A 48 23.12 32.40 -22.33
CA LEU A 48 22.04 31.41 -22.38
C LEU A 48 20.87 31.81 -21.46
N MET A 49 21.17 32.32 -20.27
CA MET A 49 20.17 32.86 -19.33
C MET A 49 19.39 34.04 -19.91
N GLN A 50 20.02 34.91 -20.70
CA GLN A 50 19.33 36.00 -21.38
C GLN A 50 18.51 35.52 -22.58
N CYS A 51 18.84 34.36 -23.16
CA CYS A 51 18.09 33.77 -24.27
C CYS A 51 16.76 33.12 -23.83
N LEU A 52 16.62 32.72 -22.57
CA LEU A 52 15.39 32.10 -22.05
C LEU A 52 14.17 33.01 -22.30
N GLY A 53 13.18 32.47 -23.02
CA GLY A 53 11.95 33.17 -23.41
C GLY A 53 12.05 34.06 -24.66
N LEU A 54 13.23 34.14 -25.30
CA LEU A 54 13.40 34.92 -26.53
C LEU A 54 13.01 34.12 -27.79
N SER A 55 12.58 34.85 -28.82
CA SER A 55 12.43 34.25 -30.16
C SER A 55 13.79 33.86 -30.74
N ALA A 56 13.80 32.88 -31.64
CA ALA A 56 14.98 32.48 -32.42
C ALA A 56 15.76 33.65 -33.01
N LYS A 57 15.04 34.62 -33.57
CA LYS A 57 15.59 35.80 -34.23
C LYS A 57 16.22 36.77 -33.22
N THR A 58 15.60 36.94 -32.06
CA THR A 58 16.12 37.81 -30.99
C THR A 58 17.35 37.18 -30.33
N ALA A 59 17.33 35.85 -30.11
CA ALA A 59 18.49 35.11 -29.62
C ALA A 59 19.67 35.21 -30.59
N GLU A 60 19.45 35.11 -31.91
CA GLU A 60 20.50 35.33 -32.91
C GLU A 60 21.11 36.74 -32.83
N GLN A 61 20.28 37.77 -32.68
CA GLN A 61 20.76 39.15 -32.52
C GLN A 61 21.59 39.32 -31.25
N LEU A 62 21.18 38.68 -30.16
CA LEU A 62 21.93 38.66 -28.92
C LEU A 62 23.27 37.91 -29.09
N ALA A 63 23.28 36.79 -29.81
CA ALA A 63 24.49 36.02 -30.11
C ALA A 63 25.51 36.89 -30.87
N LYS A 64 25.06 37.63 -31.88
CA LYS A 64 25.89 38.57 -32.65
C LYS A 64 26.49 39.66 -31.77
N LYS A 65 25.73 40.15 -30.78
CA LYS A 65 26.23 41.14 -29.82
C LYS A 65 27.31 40.57 -28.88
N TYR A 66 27.18 39.30 -28.48
CA TYR A 66 28.12 38.65 -27.54
C TYR A 66 29.37 38.09 -28.21
N TYR A 67 29.22 37.50 -29.40
CA TYR A 67 30.23 36.69 -30.06
C TYR A 67 30.65 37.24 -31.44
N GLY A 68 30.08 38.36 -31.87
CA GLY A 68 30.39 39.05 -33.11
C GLY A 68 29.44 38.74 -34.27
N ASP A 69 29.36 39.64 -35.25
CA ASP A 69 28.39 39.58 -36.35
C ASP A 69 28.55 38.35 -37.27
N ASN A 70 29.75 37.75 -37.30
CA ASN A 70 30.08 36.61 -38.16
C ASN A 70 29.75 35.25 -37.52
N ILE A 71 29.10 35.21 -36.36
CA ILE A 71 28.75 33.96 -35.71
C ILE A 71 27.79 33.11 -36.57
N SER A 72 28.13 31.84 -36.78
CA SER A 72 27.28 30.86 -37.47
C SER A 72 26.15 30.33 -36.58
N TYR A 73 25.38 31.24 -35.98
CA TYR A 73 24.34 30.90 -34.99
C TYR A 73 23.31 29.89 -35.52
N GLN A 74 22.95 29.98 -36.80
CA GLN A 74 22.02 29.03 -37.43
C GLN A 74 22.59 27.61 -37.47
N GLU A 75 23.87 27.45 -37.80
CA GLU A 75 24.55 26.15 -37.83
C GLU A 75 24.74 25.60 -36.41
N ILE A 76 25.11 26.45 -35.45
CA ILE A 76 25.19 26.09 -34.03
C ILE A 76 23.86 25.58 -33.53
N ARG A 77 22.76 26.27 -33.84
CA ARG A 77 21.43 25.85 -33.45
C ARG A 77 21.03 24.52 -34.08
N GLN A 78 21.26 24.33 -35.39
CA GLN A 78 20.98 23.07 -36.07
C GLN A 78 21.78 21.90 -35.49
N ARG A 79 23.04 22.15 -35.12
CA ARG A 79 23.87 21.16 -34.45
C ARG A 79 23.35 20.84 -33.05
N ALA A 80 22.95 21.86 -32.28
CA ALA A 80 22.34 21.68 -30.96
C ALA A 80 21.02 20.91 -31.02
N ASP A 81 20.16 21.19 -32.01
CA ASP A 81 18.90 20.44 -32.25
C ASP A 81 19.19 18.96 -32.53
N THR A 82 20.21 18.67 -33.34
CA THR A 82 20.65 17.29 -33.61
C THR A 82 21.16 16.60 -32.35
N LEU A 83 22.03 17.27 -31.57
CA LEU A 83 22.59 16.74 -30.32
C LEU A 83 21.50 16.47 -29.27
N GLU A 84 20.49 17.33 -29.18
CA GLU A 84 19.37 17.14 -28.27
C GLU A 84 18.57 15.88 -28.60
N LEU A 85 18.24 15.67 -29.87
CA LEU A 85 17.55 14.46 -30.32
C LEU A 85 18.42 13.20 -30.09
N GLU A 86 19.73 13.28 -30.33
CA GLU A 86 20.66 12.18 -30.03
C GLU A 86 20.67 11.83 -28.54
N LEU A 87 20.78 12.83 -27.67
CA LEU A 87 20.78 12.65 -26.21
C LEU A 87 19.45 12.10 -25.70
N ILE A 88 18.32 12.57 -26.22
CA ILE A 88 16.99 12.06 -25.83
C ILE A 88 16.81 10.61 -26.29
N ARG A 89 17.26 10.27 -27.50
CA ARG A 89 17.18 8.88 -28.00
C ARG A 89 18.10 7.93 -27.24
N GLN A 90 19.23 8.43 -26.74
CA GLN A 90 20.18 7.63 -25.96
C GLN A 90 19.78 7.51 -24.48
N ASN A 91 19.32 8.59 -23.86
CA ASN A 91 19.15 8.69 -22.40
C ASN A 91 17.68 8.82 -21.95
N GLY A 92 16.75 8.98 -22.88
CA GLY A 92 15.35 9.31 -22.59
C GLY A 92 15.11 10.81 -22.42
N VAL A 93 13.83 11.18 -22.37
CA VAL A 93 13.40 12.57 -22.12
C VAL A 93 13.57 12.88 -20.63
N PRO A 94 14.14 14.03 -20.24
CA PRO A 94 14.33 14.39 -18.84
C PRO A 94 13.01 14.78 -18.17
N VAL A 95 12.24 13.79 -17.70
CA VAL A 95 10.94 14.02 -17.05
C VAL A 95 11.10 14.70 -15.70
N LYS A 96 10.38 15.80 -15.46
CA LYS A 96 10.38 16.46 -14.16
C LYS A 96 9.78 15.54 -13.09
N LYS A 97 10.49 15.44 -11.97
CA LYS A 97 10.09 14.59 -10.84
C LYS A 97 8.71 15.03 -10.33
N GLY A 98 7.79 14.08 -10.12
CA GLY A 98 6.42 14.34 -9.67
C GLY A 98 5.37 14.40 -10.78
N LEU A 99 5.78 14.56 -12.05
CA LEU A 99 4.84 14.72 -13.18
C LEU A 99 3.88 13.53 -13.31
N MET A 100 4.41 12.30 -13.29
CA MET A 100 3.60 11.08 -13.44
C MET A 100 2.48 11.01 -12.39
N GLN A 101 2.81 11.34 -11.14
CA GLN A 101 1.88 11.31 -10.02
C GLN A 101 0.77 12.35 -10.19
N VAL A 102 1.09 13.56 -10.67
CA VAL A 102 0.10 14.61 -10.98
C VAL A 102 -0.81 14.17 -12.13
N LEU A 103 -0.25 13.66 -13.24
CA LEU A 103 -1.03 13.22 -14.39
C LEU A 103 -2.01 12.08 -14.04
N GLU A 104 -1.56 11.09 -13.28
CA GLU A 104 -2.42 10.00 -12.77
C GLU A 104 -3.59 10.52 -11.93
N ARG A 105 -3.27 11.40 -10.99
CA ARG A 105 -4.24 12.02 -10.07
C ARG A 105 -5.32 12.79 -10.80
N LEU A 106 -4.93 13.67 -11.73
CA LEU A 106 -5.87 14.44 -12.53
C LEU A 106 -6.71 13.53 -13.43
N ARG A 107 -6.10 12.53 -14.07
CA ARG A 107 -6.79 11.60 -14.97
C ARG A 107 -7.78 10.70 -14.25
N LYS A 108 -7.39 10.08 -13.13
CA LYS A 108 -8.28 9.27 -12.29
C LYS A 108 -9.36 10.10 -11.61
N SER A 109 -9.15 11.41 -11.42
CA SER A 109 -10.18 12.36 -10.99
C SER A 109 -11.16 12.76 -12.11
N GLY A 110 -11.00 12.22 -13.32
CA GLY A 110 -11.90 12.41 -14.45
C GLY A 110 -11.75 13.74 -15.19
N LEU A 111 -10.62 14.43 -15.03
CA LEU A 111 -10.34 15.64 -15.82
C LEU A 111 -9.95 15.24 -17.24
N ARG A 112 -10.21 16.12 -18.22
CA ARG A 112 -9.66 16.04 -19.57
C ARG A 112 -8.34 16.81 -19.64
N MET A 113 -7.38 16.38 -20.44
CA MET A 113 -6.02 16.91 -20.39
C MET A 113 -5.50 17.18 -21.78
N ALA A 114 -4.77 18.30 -21.91
CA ALA A 114 -4.12 18.67 -23.15
C ALA A 114 -2.71 19.18 -22.91
N VAL A 115 -1.89 19.15 -23.95
CA VAL A 115 -0.62 19.86 -24.01
C VAL A 115 -0.79 21.09 -24.88
N ALA A 116 -0.28 22.24 -24.43
CA ALA A 116 -0.26 23.50 -25.16
C ALA A 116 1.19 24.03 -25.22
N THR A 117 1.93 23.69 -26.28
CA THR A 117 3.38 23.96 -26.40
C THR A 117 3.72 24.81 -27.63
N SER A 118 4.76 25.63 -27.53
CA SER A 118 5.33 26.36 -28.67
C SER A 118 6.12 25.46 -29.63
N SER A 119 6.41 24.23 -29.22
CA SER A 119 7.11 23.22 -30.02
C SER A 119 6.23 22.71 -31.16
N ARG A 120 6.86 22.20 -32.23
CA ARG A 120 6.14 21.58 -33.36
C ARG A 120 5.55 20.24 -32.93
N ARG A 121 4.40 19.86 -33.52
CA ARG A 121 3.71 18.61 -33.18
C ARG A 121 4.60 17.37 -33.17
N ALA A 122 5.39 17.18 -34.23
CA ALA A 122 6.25 15.99 -34.34
C ALA A 122 7.23 15.83 -33.15
N ILE A 123 7.80 16.94 -32.67
CA ILE A 123 8.73 16.93 -31.53
C ILE A 123 7.97 16.68 -30.22
N ALA A 124 6.83 17.36 -30.04
CA ALA A 124 6.01 17.18 -28.85
C ALA A 124 5.52 15.73 -28.70
N GLU A 125 5.05 15.11 -29.79
CA GLU A 125 4.64 13.71 -29.79
C GLU A 125 5.81 12.77 -29.50
N GLU A 126 6.99 12.96 -30.12
CA GLU A 126 8.19 12.16 -29.84
C GLU A 126 8.56 12.23 -28.35
N TYR A 127 8.51 13.41 -27.74
CA TYR A 127 8.87 13.57 -26.32
C TYR A 127 7.85 12.92 -25.40
N LEU A 128 6.56 13.15 -25.63
CA LEU A 128 5.49 12.57 -24.81
C LEU A 128 5.43 11.03 -24.91
N ILE A 129 5.73 10.47 -26.08
CA ILE A 129 5.79 9.01 -26.30
C ILE A 129 7.01 8.43 -25.59
N ASN A 130 8.21 9.03 -25.78
CA ASN A 130 9.44 8.56 -25.12
C ASN A 130 9.38 8.67 -23.59
N ALA A 131 8.66 9.67 -23.07
CA ALA A 131 8.39 9.83 -21.65
C ALA A 131 7.25 8.94 -21.12
N ASN A 132 6.56 8.17 -21.98
CA ASN A 132 5.41 7.31 -21.64
C ASN A 132 4.24 8.08 -20.98
N VAL A 133 4.08 9.35 -21.33
CA VAL A 133 3.01 10.24 -20.82
C VAL A 133 1.96 10.60 -21.86
N TYR A 134 2.21 10.33 -23.15
CA TYR A 134 1.27 10.65 -24.24
C TYR A 134 -0.16 10.13 -23.97
N LYS A 135 -0.28 8.93 -23.40
CA LYS A 135 -1.54 8.27 -23.03
C LYS A 135 -2.45 9.06 -22.06
N PHE A 136 -1.91 10.05 -21.36
CA PHE A 136 -2.69 10.86 -20.42
C PHE A 136 -3.44 12.01 -21.10
N PHE A 137 -3.02 12.43 -22.29
CA PHE A 137 -3.53 13.62 -22.95
C PHE A 137 -4.55 13.27 -24.03
N ASP A 138 -5.68 13.96 -24.00
CA ASP A 138 -6.77 13.79 -24.96
C ASP A 138 -6.46 14.50 -26.29
N LEU A 139 -5.63 15.54 -26.27
CA LEU A 139 -5.17 16.27 -27.45
C LEU A 139 -3.91 17.11 -27.18
N LEU A 140 -3.26 17.52 -28.26
CA LEU A 140 -2.15 18.47 -28.26
C LEU A 140 -2.55 19.69 -29.09
N VAL A 141 -2.12 20.88 -28.67
CA VAL A 141 -2.10 22.11 -29.48
C VAL A 141 -0.66 22.58 -29.52
N CYS A 142 -0.11 22.65 -30.73
CA CYS A 142 1.32 22.87 -30.96
C CYS A 142 1.56 24.22 -31.64
N GLY A 143 2.80 24.71 -31.59
CA GLY A 143 3.16 26.03 -32.10
C GLY A 143 2.96 26.19 -33.61
N ASP A 144 2.99 25.10 -34.36
CA ASP A 144 2.70 25.04 -35.80
C ASP A 144 1.20 25.03 -36.14
N GLU A 145 0.32 25.05 -35.14
CA GLU A 145 -1.15 25.03 -35.31
C GLU A 145 -1.82 26.36 -34.94
N VAL A 146 -1.06 27.36 -34.47
CA VAL A 146 -1.57 28.66 -34.01
C VAL A 146 -1.02 29.80 -34.85
N GLU A 147 -1.84 30.82 -35.10
CA GLU A 147 -1.40 32.02 -35.83
C GLU A 147 -0.50 32.90 -34.95
N ARG A 148 -0.79 32.96 -33.65
CA ARG A 148 -0.06 33.75 -32.67
C ARG A 148 0.39 32.89 -31.50
N GLY A 149 1.70 32.61 -31.43
CA GLY A 149 2.32 31.93 -30.31
C GLY A 149 2.29 32.74 -29.00
N LYS A 150 2.72 32.11 -27.90
CA LYS A 150 2.89 32.74 -26.58
C LYS A 150 3.75 34.02 -26.71
N PRO A 151 3.38 35.16 -26.10
CA PRO A 151 2.41 35.32 -25.00
C PRO A 151 0.94 35.48 -25.40
N HIS A 152 0.59 35.41 -26.69
CA HIS A 152 -0.82 35.51 -27.09
C HIS A 152 -1.63 34.31 -26.54
N PRO A 153 -2.88 34.48 -26.06
CA PRO A 153 -3.65 33.43 -25.38
C PRO A 153 -4.23 32.35 -26.31
N GLU A 154 -4.04 32.48 -27.63
CA GLU A 154 -4.67 31.64 -28.66
C GLU A 154 -4.45 30.14 -28.39
N ILE A 155 -3.23 29.74 -28.03
CA ILE A 155 -2.90 28.32 -27.83
C ILE A 155 -3.70 27.69 -26.69
N PHE A 156 -3.83 28.38 -25.55
CA PHE A 156 -4.59 27.89 -24.39
C PHE A 156 -6.10 27.98 -24.63
N ILE A 157 -6.58 29.02 -25.32
CA ILE A 157 -8.00 29.14 -25.72
C ILE A 157 -8.37 27.99 -26.65
N GLN A 158 -7.56 27.71 -27.68
CA GLN A 158 -7.79 26.61 -28.60
C GLN A 158 -7.75 25.26 -27.89
N ALA A 159 -6.81 25.04 -26.97
CA ALA A 159 -6.73 23.80 -26.19
C ALA A 159 -8.00 23.59 -25.35
N ALA A 160 -8.46 24.60 -24.61
CA ALA A 160 -9.69 24.52 -23.83
C ALA A 160 -10.93 24.27 -24.72
N GLN A 161 -11.03 24.96 -25.85
CA GLN A 161 -12.12 24.77 -26.81
C GLN A 161 -12.15 23.36 -27.39
N LYS A 162 -10.99 22.83 -27.82
CA LYS A 162 -10.89 21.46 -28.36
C LYS A 162 -11.22 20.40 -27.29
N LEU A 163 -10.95 20.67 -26.01
CA LEU A 163 -11.41 19.84 -24.88
C LEU A 163 -12.92 19.96 -24.59
N ASN A 164 -13.64 20.83 -25.31
CA ASN A 164 -15.02 21.21 -25.06
C ASN A 164 -15.22 21.80 -23.65
N LEU A 165 -14.31 22.68 -23.22
CA LEU A 165 -14.31 23.34 -21.92
C LEU A 165 -14.14 24.86 -22.08
N GLN A 166 -14.58 25.62 -21.08
CA GLN A 166 -14.21 27.03 -20.97
C GLN A 166 -12.84 27.16 -20.30
N PRO A 167 -11.98 28.13 -20.67
CA PRO A 167 -10.68 28.33 -20.04
C PRO A 167 -10.72 28.37 -18.51
N LYS A 168 -11.73 29.03 -17.92
CA LYS A 168 -11.93 29.12 -16.46
C LYS A 168 -12.19 27.78 -15.74
N GLN A 169 -12.44 26.71 -16.49
CA GLN A 169 -12.64 25.35 -15.96
C GLN A 169 -11.36 24.51 -16.07
N CYS A 170 -10.27 25.11 -16.57
CA CYS A 170 -9.00 24.44 -16.82
C CYS A 170 -7.92 24.97 -15.88
N LEU A 171 -7.19 24.05 -15.25
CA LEU A 171 -5.86 24.34 -14.70
C LEU A 171 -4.91 24.52 -15.88
N MET A 172 -4.05 25.54 -15.85
CA MET A 172 -3.05 25.79 -16.87
C MET A 172 -1.67 25.85 -16.21
N PHE A 173 -0.85 24.84 -16.48
CA PHE A 173 0.47 24.65 -15.87
C PHE A 173 1.56 25.23 -16.78
N GLU A 174 2.38 26.10 -16.21
CA GLU A 174 3.41 26.86 -16.92
C GLU A 174 4.62 27.15 -16.04
N ASP A 175 5.76 27.46 -16.65
CA ASP A 175 6.98 27.89 -15.97
C ASP A 175 7.53 29.22 -16.52
N SER A 176 7.09 29.63 -17.72
CA SER A 176 7.68 30.76 -18.44
C SER A 176 6.86 32.05 -18.35
N GLU A 177 7.50 33.21 -18.51
CA GLU A 177 6.82 34.51 -18.50
C GLU A 177 5.82 34.66 -19.65
N ASN A 178 6.22 34.28 -20.87
CA ASN A 178 5.33 34.34 -22.03
C ASN A 178 4.15 33.38 -21.85
N GLY A 179 4.42 32.19 -21.32
CA GLY A 179 3.42 31.17 -21.10
C GLY A 179 2.41 31.51 -20.03
N ILE A 180 2.84 31.97 -18.86
CA ILE A 180 1.93 32.37 -17.78
C ILE A 180 1.07 33.58 -18.17
N CYS A 181 1.60 34.51 -18.97
CA CYS A 181 0.80 35.61 -19.54
C CYS A 181 -0.27 35.08 -20.50
N SER A 182 0.10 34.17 -21.41
CA SER A 182 -0.82 33.52 -22.35
C SER A 182 -1.95 32.77 -21.63
N ALA A 183 -1.61 31.99 -20.60
CA ALA A 183 -2.56 31.22 -19.80
C ALA A 183 -3.50 32.14 -18.98
N CYS A 184 -2.96 33.21 -18.38
CA CYS A 184 -3.74 34.16 -17.60
C CYS A 184 -4.73 34.93 -18.49
N ASP A 185 -4.25 35.44 -19.64
CA ASP A 185 -5.07 36.22 -20.57
C ASP A 185 -6.11 35.34 -21.30
N ALA A 186 -5.89 34.01 -21.38
CA ALA A 186 -6.91 33.05 -21.80
C ALA A 186 -8.05 32.90 -20.79
N GLY A 187 -7.85 33.34 -19.54
CA GLY A 187 -8.82 33.24 -18.44
C GLY A 187 -8.81 31.90 -17.71
N GLY A 188 -7.70 31.16 -17.77
CA GLY A 188 -7.51 29.90 -17.04
C GLY A 188 -7.16 30.07 -15.57
N ILE A 189 -7.19 28.96 -14.82
CA ILE A 189 -6.66 28.90 -13.46
C ILE A 189 -5.17 28.59 -13.58
N THR A 190 -4.33 29.60 -13.42
CA THR A 190 -2.90 29.53 -13.73
C THR A 190 -2.06 28.98 -12.58
N LEU A 191 -1.27 27.95 -12.87
CA LEU A 191 -0.31 27.34 -11.96
C LEU A 191 1.08 27.58 -12.53
N LEU A 192 1.90 28.30 -11.78
CA LEU A 192 3.28 28.63 -12.15
C LEU A 192 4.26 27.72 -11.40
N PHE A 193 5.17 27.10 -12.13
CA PHE A 193 6.31 26.37 -11.58
C PHE A 193 7.59 27.17 -11.69
N LYS A 194 8.45 27.04 -10.69
CA LYS A 194 9.83 27.49 -10.83
C LYS A 194 10.60 26.55 -11.76
N ASP A 195 11.42 27.14 -12.62
CA ASP A 195 12.39 26.41 -13.44
C ASP A 195 13.80 26.97 -13.28
N ILE A 196 14.49 27.36 -14.37
CA ILE A 196 15.86 27.90 -14.28
C ILE A 196 15.86 29.32 -13.70
N LYS A 197 14.87 30.16 -14.03
CA LYS A 197 14.74 31.54 -13.52
C LYS A 197 13.80 31.61 -12.32
N GLU A 198 14.16 32.44 -11.35
CA GLU A 198 13.22 32.87 -10.32
C GLU A 198 12.09 33.69 -10.97
N PRO A 199 10.82 33.39 -10.67
CA PRO A 199 9.70 34.18 -11.16
C PRO A 199 9.80 35.64 -10.73
N ASN A 200 9.60 36.55 -11.70
CA ASN A 200 9.53 37.98 -11.42
C ASN A 200 8.12 38.39 -10.91
N ASP A 201 7.97 39.62 -10.43
CA ASP A 201 6.70 40.14 -9.92
C ASP A 201 5.56 40.08 -10.95
N GLN A 202 5.89 40.23 -12.24
CA GLN A 202 4.91 40.17 -13.33
C GLN A 202 4.35 38.75 -13.47
N MET A 203 5.20 37.72 -13.47
CA MET A 203 4.80 36.32 -13.50
C MET A 203 3.93 35.96 -12.28
N LEU A 204 4.36 36.35 -11.08
CA LEU A 204 3.62 36.09 -9.84
C LEU A 204 2.25 36.79 -9.84
N SER A 205 2.14 38.00 -10.39
CA SER A 205 0.85 38.69 -10.52
C SER A 205 -0.15 38.01 -11.47
N LYS A 206 0.35 37.19 -12.39
CA LYS A 206 -0.43 36.45 -13.40
C LYS A 206 -0.73 35.01 -13.00
N ALA A 207 0.05 34.45 -12.07
CA ALA A 207 -0.17 33.14 -11.48
C ALA A 207 -1.28 33.20 -10.42
N LYS A 208 -2.20 32.22 -10.43
CA LYS A 208 -3.14 32.01 -9.30
C LYS A 208 -2.49 31.24 -8.17
N PHE A 209 -1.67 30.26 -8.53
CA PHE A 209 -0.87 29.49 -7.60
C PHE A 209 0.55 29.39 -8.12
N TYR A 210 1.52 29.42 -7.20
CA TYR A 210 2.93 29.28 -7.50
C TYR A 210 3.48 28.13 -6.65
N TYR A 211 4.27 27.27 -7.28
CA TYR A 211 4.93 26.13 -6.64
C TYR A 211 6.40 26.09 -7.05
N GLN A 212 7.28 25.75 -6.11
CA GLN A 212 8.71 25.60 -6.33
C GLN A 212 9.02 24.41 -7.24
N ASP A 213 8.20 23.37 -7.19
CA ASP A 213 8.32 22.19 -8.04
C ASP A 213 6.97 21.47 -8.20
N ILE A 214 6.96 20.41 -9.00
CA ILE A 214 5.76 19.60 -9.25
C ILE A 214 5.33 18.83 -8.00
N TYR A 215 6.22 18.53 -7.05
CA TYR A 215 5.84 17.82 -5.82
C TYR A 215 5.07 18.72 -4.86
N GLU A 216 5.45 19.99 -4.72
CA GLU A 216 4.68 20.94 -3.95
C GLU A 216 3.27 21.09 -4.53
N CYS A 217 3.15 21.14 -5.87
CA CYS A 217 1.87 21.11 -6.55
C CYS A 217 1.11 19.80 -6.33
N LEU A 218 1.80 18.65 -6.35
CA LEU A 218 1.23 17.35 -6.07
C LEU A 218 0.61 17.33 -4.68
N ASN A 219 1.35 17.79 -3.67
CA ASN A 219 0.92 17.86 -2.27
C ASN A 219 -0.29 18.79 -2.08
N ALA A 220 -0.32 19.92 -2.78
CA ALA A 220 -1.46 20.83 -2.77
C ALA A 220 -2.69 20.20 -3.43
N LEU A 221 -2.53 19.64 -4.63
CA LEU A 221 -3.59 18.94 -5.38
C LEU A 221 -4.19 17.80 -4.56
N ASP A 222 -3.32 17.11 -3.82
CA ASP A 222 -3.64 15.96 -3.00
C ASP A 222 -4.66 16.23 -1.88
N GLN A 223 -4.86 17.49 -1.49
CA GLN A 223 -5.88 17.88 -0.50
C GLN A 223 -7.29 17.94 -1.10
N TYR A 224 -7.39 18.03 -2.43
CA TYR A 224 -8.65 18.24 -3.15
C TYR A 224 -9.11 16.99 -3.91
N ILE A 225 -8.22 16.01 -4.07
CA ILE A 225 -8.54 14.75 -4.74
C ILE A 225 -9.28 13.83 -3.78
N PRO A 226 -10.43 13.25 -4.19
CA PRO A 226 -11.13 12.28 -3.37
C PRO A 226 -10.26 11.05 -3.07
N GLU A 227 -10.33 10.59 -1.83
CA GLU A 227 -9.77 9.30 -1.44
C GLU A 227 -10.45 8.16 -2.22
N MET A 228 -9.66 7.19 -2.67
CA MET A 228 -10.20 5.98 -3.27
C MET A 228 -10.68 5.04 -2.17
N GLY A 229 -11.87 4.48 -2.35
CA GLY A 229 -12.38 3.44 -1.45
C GLY A 229 -11.54 2.16 -1.47
N MET A 230 -11.84 1.24 -0.54
CA MET A 230 -11.17 -0.06 -0.45
C MET A 230 -11.15 -0.78 -1.81
N PRO A 231 -9.98 -1.29 -2.25
CA PRO A 231 -9.89 -1.98 -3.53
C PRO A 231 -10.74 -3.23 -3.56
N GLN A 232 -11.16 -3.62 -4.76
CA GLN A 232 -11.62 -4.99 -4.98
C GLN A 232 -10.42 -5.91 -5.11
N LEU A 233 -10.55 -7.17 -4.71
CA LEU A 233 -9.43 -8.12 -4.76
C LEU A 233 -8.84 -8.32 -6.16
N GLN A 234 -9.65 -8.22 -7.20
CA GLN A 234 -9.23 -8.36 -8.60
C GLN A 234 -8.85 -7.02 -9.24
N GLU A 235 -8.89 -5.92 -8.47
CA GLU A 235 -8.50 -4.62 -8.97
C GLU A 235 -6.98 -4.60 -9.22
N PRO A 236 -6.52 -4.18 -10.41
CA PRO A 236 -5.09 -4.16 -10.70
C PRO A 236 -4.36 -3.15 -9.81
N PHE A 237 -3.11 -3.46 -9.44
CA PHE A 237 -2.26 -2.49 -8.76
C PHE A 237 -2.00 -1.25 -9.62
N PRO A 238 -1.81 -0.08 -8.99
CA PRO A 238 -1.38 1.12 -9.69
C PRO A 238 -0.08 0.86 -10.46
N GLN A 239 -0.06 1.24 -11.74
CA GLN A 239 1.12 1.07 -12.58
C GLN A 239 2.18 2.14 -12.31
N SER A 240 1.74 3.32 -11.86
CA SER A 240 2.61 4.45 -11.57
C SER A 240 3.27 4.33 -10.20
N LEU A 241 4.57 4.62 -10.15
CA LEU A 241 5.38 4.57 -8.94
C LEU A 241 5.53 5.96 -8.33
N ASN A 242 5.49 6.06 -7.01
CA ASN A 242 5.91 7.25 -6.26
C ASN A 242 7.36 7.08 -5.75
N GLN A 243 7.95 8.11 -5.14
CA GLN A 243 9.36 8.08 -4.72
C GLN A 243 9.61 7.32 -3.40
N LEU A 244 8.55 6.85 -2.75
CA LEU A 244 8.66 6.28 -1.42
C LEU A 244 9.27 4.88 -1.50
N ILE A 245 10.23 4.66 -0.63
CA ILE A 245 10.67 3.32 -0.24
C ILE A 245 9.93 2.96 1.04
N VAL A 246 9.46 1.72 1.13
CA VAL A 246 8.75 1.22 2.31
C VAL A 246 9.31 -0.14 2.73
N GLY A 247 9.27 -0.42 4.03
CA GLY A 247 9.83 -1.61 4.65
C GLY A 247 8.79 -2.57 5.20
N ILE A 248 9.10 -3.86 5.15
CA ILE A 248 8.41 -4.93 5.89
C ILE A 248 9.47 -5.66 6.72
N HIS A 249 9.54 -5.35 8.02
CA HIS A 249 10.41 -6.09 8.93
C HIS A 249 9.70 -7.39 9.33
N GLY A 250 10.08 -8.49 8.69
CA GLY A 250 9.47 -9.81 8.88
C GLY A 250 8.59 -10.23 7.70
N PHE A 251 9.22 -10.78 6.66
CA PHE A 251 8.57 -11.36 5.48
C PHE A 251 7.99 -12.76 5.80
N GLY A 252 7.05 -12.76 6.74
CA GLY A 252 6.29 -13.91 7.20
C GLY A 252 4.95 -14.07 6.49
N ALA A 253 4.03 -14.82 7.10
CA ALA A 253 2.67 -14.99 6.57
C ALA A 253 1.98 -13.63 6.43
N ILE A 254 1.98 -12.82 7.48
CA ILE A 254 1.36 -11.50 7.47
C ILE A 254 2.16 -10.50 6.62
N GLY A 255 3.49 -10.46 6.76
CA GLY A 255 4.33 -9.54 5.99
C GLY A 255 4.21 -9.75 4.48
N GLY A 256 4.44 -10.98 4.00
CA GLY A 256 4.39 -11.28 2.57
C GLY A 256 2.98 -11.57 2.05
N GLY A 257 2.15 -12.28 2.80
CA GLY A 257 0.82 -12.68 2.33
C GLY A 257 -0.31 -11.69 2.61
N TYR A 258 -0.01 -10.52 3.21
CA TYR A 258 -1.00 -9.47 3.43
C TYR A 258 -0.44 -8.05 3.32
N ILE A 259 0.58 -7.69 4.11
CA ILE A 259 1.10 -6.31 4.11
C ILE A 259 1.69 -5.94 2.75
N ALA A 260 2.39 -6.86 2.08
CA ALA A 260 2.89 -6.59 0.74
C ALA A 260 1.78 -6.26 -0.27
N GLN A 261 0.59 -6.86 -0.14
CA GLN A 261 -0.58 -6.49 -0.95
C GLN A 261 -1.03 -5.07 -0.63
N ILE A 262 -1.18 -4.73 0.66
CA ILE A 262 -1.58 -3.38 1.10
C ILE A 262 -0.64 -2.31 0.53
N LEU A 263 0.66 -2.55 0.63
CA LEU A 263 1.68 -1.63 0.12
C LEU A 263 1.68 -1.58 -1.42
N SER A 264 1.23 -2.63 -2.10
CA SER A 264 1.12 -2.67 -3.56
C SER A 264 -0.10 -1.89 -4.10
N HIS A 265 -1.21 -1.83 -3.34
CA HIS A 265 -2.35 -0.98 -3.67
C HIS A 265 -2.14 0.49 -3.25
N TRP A 266 -1.51 0.71 -2.09
CA TRP A 266 -1.17 2.03 -1.57
C TRP A 266 -2.36 3.02 -1.57
N ASP A 267 -2.27 4.12 -2.31
CA ASP A 267 -3.30 5.16 -2.46
C ASP A 267 -4.23 4.92 -3.68
N GLY A 268 -3.96 3.89 -4.47
CA GLY A 268 -4.69 3.55 -5.71
C GLY A 268 -4.34 4.41 -6.91
N PHE A 269 -3.70 5.57 -6.73
CA PHE A 269 -3.18 6.39 -7.82
C PHE A 269 -1.78 5.93 -8.20
N THR A 270 -0.96 5.66 -7.19
CA THR A 270 0.44 5.26 -7.26
C THR A 270 0.73 4.13 -6.27
N ARG A 271 1.90 3.51 -6.38
CA ARG A 271 2.45 2.62 -5.36
C ARG A 271 3.92 2.96 -5.09
N PRO A 272 4.51 2.54 -3.96
CA PRO A 272 5.92 2.77 -3.65
C PRO A 272 6.84 2.34 -4.79
N GLN A 273 7.88 3.12 -5.09
CA GLN A 273 8.89 2.70 -6.08
C GLN A 273 9.57 1.40 -5.69
N ARG A 274 9.67 1.14 -4.38
CA ARG A 274 10.32 -0.08 -3.87
C ARG A 274 9.75 -0.49 -2.54
N ILE A 275 9.47 -1.79 -2.41
CA ILE A 275 9.15 -2.44 -1.14
C ILE A 275 10.36 -3.29 -0.74
N LEU A 276 10.95 -3.01 0.43
CA LEU A 276 12.02 -3.82 1.02
C LEU A 276 11.42 -4.72 2.10
N ALA A 277 11.68 -6.02 2.05
CA ALA A 277 11.18 -6.95 3.06
C ALA A 277 12.29 -7.80 3.65
N SER A 278 12.39 -7.92 4.97
CA SER A 278 13.47 -8.70 5.60
C SER A 278 13.05 -10.11 5.98
N THR A 279 13.92 -11.09 5.74
CA THR A 279 13.69 -12.49 6.15
C THR A 279 14.98 -13.19 6.57
N ARG A 280 14.85 -14.18 7.45
CA ARG A 280 15.89 -15.19 7.72
C ARG A 280 15.68 -16.47 6.93
N ASN A 281 14.53 -16.63 6.28
CA ASN A 281 14.27 -17.80 5.44
C ASN A 281 14.97 -17.61 4.09
N ARG A 282 16.11 -18.30 3.93
CA ARG A 282 16.91 -18.27 2.70
C ARG A 282 16.12 -18.68 1.46
N LEU A 283 15.20 -19.65 1.57
CA LEU A 283 14.40 -20.07 0.42
C LEU A 283 13.53 -18.93 -0.10
N TYR A 284 12.93 -18.13 0.78
CA TYR A 284 12.13 -16.97 0.39
C TYR A 284 13.00 -15.85 -0.17
N LEU A 285 14.14 -15.56 0.47
CA LEU A 285 15.13 -14.58 0.00
C LEU A 285 15.52 -14.85 -1.45
N GLU A 286 15.99 -16.06 -1.73
CA GLU A 286 16.50 -16.43 -3.05
C GLU A 286 15.37 -16.53 -4.08
N SER A 287 14.22 -17.10 -3.70
CA SER A 287 13.12 -17.30 -4.65
C SER A 287 12.50 -15.97 -5.08
N VAL A 288 12.15 -15.08 -4.15
CA VAL A 288 11.49 -13.81 -4.52
C VAL A 288 12.44 -12.94 -5.34
N ASN A 289 13.71 -12.84 -4.95
CA ASN A 289 14.68 -12.03 -5.68
C ASN A 289 15.01 -12.61 -7.06
N SER A 290 14.97 -13.94 -7.24
CA SER A 290 15.22 -14.56 -8.55
C SER A 290 14.04 -14.42 -9.51
N PHE A 291 12.80 -14.52 -9.01
CA PHE A 291 11.59 -14.41 -9.83
C PHE A 291 11.08 -12.97 -9.97
N ALA A 292 11.67 -12.02 -9.22
CA ALA A 292 11.24 -10.61 -9.06
C ALA A 292 9.77 -10.43 -8.66
N SER A 293 9.07 -11.52 -8.34
CA SER A 293 7.64 -11.58 -8.09
C SER A 293 7.26 -12.89 -7.39
N TYR A 294 6.10 -12.89 -6.76
CA TYR A 294 5.46 -14.09 -6.20
C TYR A 294 3.96 -13.88 -6.15
N SER A 295 3.20 -14.95 -5.87
CA SER A 295 1.75 -14.90 -5.85
C SER A 295 1.17 -15.24 -4.47
N ILE A 296 0.07 -14.57 -4.12
CA ILE A 296 -0.78 -14.83 -2.96
C ILE A 296 -2.05 -15.50 -3.47
N ARG A 297 -2.38 -16.67 -2.91
CA ARG A 297 -3.55 -17.45 -3.29
C ARG A 297 -4.76 -17.17 -2.40
N TYR A 298 -5.85 -16.76 -3.03
CA TYR A 298 -7.16 -16.58 -2.40
C TYR A 298 -8.08 -17.74 -2.79
N GLY A 299 -8.01 -18.81 -1.98
CA GLY A 299 -8.69 -20.07 -2.28
C GLY A 299 -10.23 -19.97 -2.34
N GLN A 300 -10.82 -19.01 -1.62
CA GLN A 300 -12.28 -18.79 -1.57
C GLN A 300 -12.87 -18.38 -2.93
N CYS A 301 -12.09 -17.71 -3.77
CA CYS A 301 -12.52 -17.21 -5.08
C CYS A 301 -11.63 -17.71 -6.23
N SER A 302 -10.78 -18.70 -5.98
CA SER A 302 -9.85 -19.27 -6.97
C SER A 302 -9.02 -18.21 -7.71
N TYR A 303 -8.51 -17.23 -6.97
CA TYR A 303 -7.74 -16.12 -7.51
C TYR A 303 -6.32 -16.14 -6.94
N ASP A 304 -5.33 -15.99 -7.81
CA ASP A 304 -3.93 -15.82 -7.43
C ASP A 304 -3.51 -14.38 -7.81
N GLU A 305 -3.10 -13.61 -6.82
CA GLU A 305 -2.67 -12.21 -7.00
C GLU A 305 -1.16 -12.14 -7.03
N ARG A 306 -0.59 -11.50 -8.05
CA ARG A 306 0.85 -11.42 -8.22
C ARG A 306 1.40 -10.13 -7.62
N ILE A 307 2.32 -10.27 -6.66
CA ILE A 307 3.09 -9.17 -6.07
C ILE A 307 4.40 -8.99 -6.83
N GLU A 308 4.71 -7.73 -7.16
CA GLU A 308 5.90 -7.29 -7.91
C GLU A 308 6.54 -6.08 -7.21
N ASN A 309 7.71 -5.63 -7.69
CA ASN A 309 8.44 -4.47 -7.15
C ASN A 309 8.83 -4.59 -5.66
N LEU A 310 9.03 -5.82 -5.20
CA LEU A 310 9.46 -6.15 -3.84
C LEU A 310 10.83 -6.81 -3.88
N THR A 311 11.77 -6.30 -3.09
CA THR A 311 13.09 -6.91 -2.85
C THR A 311 13.11 -7.50 -1.45
N VAL A 312 13.55 -8.76 -1.34
CA VAL A 312 13.76 -9.39 -0.03
C VAL A 312 15.24 -9.24 0.38
N ILE A 313 15.49 -8.77 1.59
CA ILE A 313 16.82 -8.62 2.18
C ILE A 313 17.05 -9.64 3.29
N ASN A 314 18.31 -9.96 3.56
CA ASN A 314 18.67 -10.89 4.63
C ASN A 314 18.62 -10.15 5.97
N ALA A 315 17.73 -10.61 6.86
CA ALA A 315 17.57 -10.02 8.19
C ALA A 315 18.80 -10.21 9.11
N ASP A 316 19.70 -11.13 8.79
CA ASP A 316 20.97 -11.31 9.50
C ASP A 316 22.11 -10.42 8.93
N ASN A 317 21.87 -9.73 7.80
CA ASN A 317 22.80 -8.74 7.27
C ASN A 317 22.48 -7.36 7.87
N GLU A 318 23.29 -6.94 8.84
CA GLU A 318 23.12 -5.67 9.55
C GLU A 318 23.07 -4.47 8.59
N GLN A 319 23.99 -4.36 7.62
CA GLN A 319 24.01 -3.22 6.70
C GLN A 319 22.72 -3.11 5.88
N GLN A 320 22.22 -4.23 5.34
CA GLN A 320 20.97 -4.23 4.58
C GLN A 320 19.77 -3.80 5.44
N MET A 321 19.75 -4.21 6.71
CA MET A 321 18.72 -3.78 7.65
C MET A 321 18.82 -2.29 7.95
N LEU A 322 20.00 -1.75 8.22
CA LEU A 322 20.24 -0.32 8.45
C LEU A 322 19.78 0.51 7.25
N ASP A 323 20.19 0.12 6.04
CA ASP A 323 19.80 0.79 4.79
C ASP A 323 18.27 0.84 4.64
N MET A 324 17.56 -0.23 5.02
CA MET A 324 16.09 -0.24 5.02
C MET A 324 15.50 0.82 5.95
N TYR A 325 16.03 1.00 7.17
CA TYR A 325 15.56 2.06 8.10
C TYR A 325 15.93 3.47 7.64
N ILE A 326 17.10 3.64 7.04
CA ILE A 326 17.56 4.95 6.53
C ILE A 326 16.72 5.42 5.34
N GLN A 327 16.25 4.49 4.50
CA GLN A 327 15.55 4.85 3.26
C GLN A 327 14.02 4.84 3.36
N SER A 328 13.44 4.10 4.30
CA SER A 328 12.00 3.87 4.32
C SER A 328 11.21 5.02 4.95
N SER A 329 10.11 5.40 4.30
CA SER A 329 9.10 6.34 4.84
C SER A 329 8.06 5.65 5.74
N LEU A 330 7.83 4.36 5.52
CA LEU A 330 6.94 3.52 6.30
C LEU A 330 7.56 2.14 6.50
N ILE A 331 7.46 1.58 7.71
CA ILE A 331 7.92 0.23 8.02
C ILE A 331 6.83 -0.54 8.76
N ALA A 332 6.42 -1.68 8.21
CA ALA A 332 5.55 -2.61 8.91
C ALA A 332 6.36 -3.64 9.72
N LEU A 333 6.18 -3.62 11.04
CA LEU A 333 6.78 -4.58 11.97
C LEU A 333 5.89 -5.84 12.05
N CYS A 334 6.24 -6.86 11.28
CA CYS A 334 5.53 -8.13 11.20
C CYS A 334 6.28 -9.23 11.97
N LEU A 335 6.57 -8.96 13.24
CA LEU A 335 7.42 -9.78 14.09
C LEU A 335 6.57 -10.57 15.10
N PRO A 336 6.93 -11.83 15.41
CA PRO A 336 6.30 -12.54 16.51
C PRO A 336 6.73 -11.95 17.85
N GLU A 337 5.88 -12.06 18.88
CA GLU A 337 6.10 -11.43 20.19
C GLU A 337 7.47 -11.77 20.79
N GLN A 338 7.85 -13.04 20.74
CA GLN A 338 9.12 -13.53 21.29
C GLN A 338 10.37 -12.96 20.61
N ALA A 339 10.25 -12.42 19.38
CA ALA A 339 11.37 -11.84 18.65
C ALA A 339 11.53 -10.34 18.93
N ILE A 340 10.55 -9.66 19.55
CA ILE A 340 10.57 -8.20 19.70
C ILE A 340 11.81 -7.72 20.44
N ALA A 341 12.14 -8.35 21.58
CA ALA A 341 13.30 -7.96 22.37
C ALA A 341 14.63 -8.13 21.61
N SER A 342 14.78 -9.20 20.81
CA SER A 342 15.99 -9.41 20.01
C SER A 342 16.06 -8.48 18.81
N GLU A 343 14.94 -8.25 18.12
CA GLU A 343 14.90 -7.35 16.96
C GLU A 343 14.98 -5.87 17.35
N ALA A 344 14.61 -5.50 18.58
CA ALA A 344 14.72 -4.12 19.07
C ALA A 344 16.14 -3.56 18.91
N LYS A 345 17.17 -4.42 19.02
CA LYS A 345 18.58 -4.02 18.84
C LYS A 345 18.88 -3.55 17.41
N ILE A 346 18.43 -4.30 16.40
CA ILE A 346 18.67 -3.91 15.00
C ILE A 346 17.80 -2.72 14.60
N ILE A 347 16.58 -2.62 15.15
CA ILE A 347 15.71 -1.44 14.96
C ILE A 347 16.38 -0.20 15.54
N ALA A 348 16.87 -0.26 16.79
CA ALA A 348 17.58 0.84 17.46
C ALA A 348 18.79 1.31 16.65
N LYS A 349 19.64 0.38 16.18
CA LYS A 349 20.78 0.70 15.32
C LYS A 349 20.36 1.37 14.01
N GLY A 350 19.31 0.88 13.36
CA GLY A 350 18.79 1.45 12.12
C GLY A 350 18.26 2.87 12.31
N LEU A 351 17.53 3.13 13.38
CA LEU A 351 17.04 4.45 13.74
C LEU A 351 18.17 5.42 14.11
N LEU A 352 19.17 4.96 14.87
CA LEU A 352 20.36 5.74 15.16
C LEU A 352 21.14 6.07 13.89
N ALA A 353 21.31 5.11 12.98
CA ALA A 353 21.98 5.34 11.70
C ALA A 353 21.23 6.38 10.85
N ARG A 354 19.88 6.33 10.84
CA ARG A 354 19.06 7.36 10.20
C ARG A 354 19.29 8.72 10.85
N PHE A 355 19.19 8.81 12.17
CA PHE A 355 19.40 10.05 12.93
C PHE A 355 20.78 10.68 12.65
N LEU A 356 21.83 9.86 12.57
CA LEU A 356 23.19 10.32 12.27
C LEU A 356 23.41 10.65 10.79
N SER A 357 22.60 10.10 9.89
CA SER A 357 22.83 10.24 8.45
C SER A 357 22.58 11.64 7.91
N GLN A 358 21.73 12.46 8.57
CA GLN A 358 21.32 13.84 8.23
C GLN A 358 21.86 14.38 6.90
N ASP A 359 21.48 13.71 5.81
CA ASP A 359 21.68 14.15 4.44
C ASP A 359 20.33 14.71 4.03
N THR A 360 20.31 15.97 3.62
CA THR A 360 19.17 16.90 3.41
C THR A 360 17.94 16.39 2.62
N GLN A 361 17.88 15.14 2.18
CA GLN A 361 16.77 14.56 1.41
C GLN A 361 15.78 13.69 2.21
N ASN A 362 16.05 13.33 3.48
CA ASN A 362 15.23 12.35 4.22
C ASN A 362 14.90 12.74 5.69
N ASP A 363 14.66 14.02 5.96
CA ASP A 363 14.24 14.54 7.29
C ASP A 363 12.80 14.12 7.71
N GLU A 364 12.11 13.30 6.92
CA GLU A 364 10.75 12.88 7.23
C GLU A 364 10.71 11.75 8.28
N PRO A 365 9.78 11.82 9.26
CA PRO A 365 9.51 10.74 10.19
C PRO A 365 9.14 9.40 9.53
N ILE A 366 9.64 8.28 10.07
CA ILE A 366 9.15 6.96 9.69
C ILE A 366 7.76 6.72 10.30
N THR A 367 6.84 6.20 9.49
CA THR A 367 5.59 5.62 9.99
C THR A 367 5.75 4.13 10.25
N PHE A 368 5.71 3.72 11.52
CA PHE A 368 5.73 2.32 11.94
C PHE A 368 4.31 1.75 12.05
N LEU A 369 4.04 0.68 11.31
CA LEU A 369 2.85 -0.15 11.50
C LEU A 369 3.21 -1.34 12.40
N ILE A 370 2.65 -1.38 13.60
CA ILE A 370 2.89 -2.46 14.54
C ILE A 370 1.88 -3.58 14.27
N VAL A 371 2.31 -4.60 13.53
CA VAL A 371 1.47 -5.70 13.09
C VAL A 371 1.68 -6.91 13.99
N LEU A 372 1.16 -6.81 15.21
CA LEU A 372 1.25 -7.84 16.24
C LEU A 372 -0.12 -8.09 16.87
N ASN A 373 -0.52 -9.36 16.98
CA ASN A 373 -1.79 -9.75 17.60
C ASN A 373 -1.68 -9.73 19.14
N LYS A 374 -1.39 -8.57 19.73
CA LYS A 374 -1.23 -8.37 21.17
C LYS A 374 -1.80 -7.01 21.59
N VAL A 375 -2.62 -7.00 22.64
CA VAL A 375 -3.03 -5.74 23.29
C VAL A 375 -1.80 -5.10 23.93
N GLY A 376 -1.61 -3.79 23.71
CA GLY A 376 -0.43 -3.06 24.20
C GLY A 376 0.87 -3.40 23.45
N ALA A 377 0.80 -3.88 22.20
CA ALA A 377 1.97 -4.18 21.37
C ALA A 377 2.91 -2.98 21.25
N LYS A 378 2.39 -1.78 20.99
CA LYS A 378 3.16 -0.53 20.96
C LYS A 378 3.95 -0.26 22.23
N PHE A 379 3.34 -0.42 23.40
CA PHE A 379 4.05 -0.22 24.67
C PHE A 379 5.22 -1.19 24.81
N LEU A 380 5.01 -2.46 24.49
CA LEU A 380 6.07 -3.48 24.52
C LEU A 380 7.23 -3.13 23.58
N ILE A 381 6.93 -2.75 22.34
CA ILE A 381 7.94 -2.41 21.33
C ILE A 381 8.71 -1.15 21.75
N LEU A 382 8.02 -0.07 22.15
CA LEU A 382 8.66 1.16 22.57
C LEU A 382 9.55 0.94 23.79
N LYS A 383 9.11 0.13 24.75
CA LYS A 383 9.92 -0.24 25.91
C LYS A 383 11.22 -0.93 25.49
N CYS A 384 11.12 -2.01 24.70
CA CYS A 384 12.30 -2.74 24.25
C CYS A 384 13.22 -1.88 23.36
N LEU A 385 12.64 -1.01 22.53
CA LEU A 385 13.39 -0.11 21.67
C LEU A 385 14.13 0.96 22.46
N ARG A 386 13.49 1.55 23.48
CA ARG A 386 14.13 2.49 24.41
C ARG A 386 15.30 1.84 25.14
N GLU A 387 15.10 0.65 25.69
CA GLU A 387 16.17 -0.12 26.34
C GLU A 387 17.34 -0.36 25.38
N ALA A 388 17.06 -0.76 24.14
CA ALA A 388 18.09 -0.99 23.12
C ALA A 388 18.80 0.29 22.65
N LEU A 389 18.10 1.43 22.58
CA LEU A 389 18.70 2.73 22.24
C LEU A 389 19.64 3.20 23.35
N LEU A 390 19.22 3.10 24.62
CA LEU A 390 20.06 3.45 25.78
C LEU A 390 21.32 2.58 25.92
N GLU A 391 21.36 1.39 25.31
CA GLU A 391 22.59 0.58 25.22
C GLU A 391 23.63 1.20 24.25
N ILE A 392 23.20 2.02 23.29
CA ILE A 392 24.03 2.53 22.18
C ILE A 392 24.09 4.06 22.07
N THR A 393 23.25 4.80 22.80
CA THR A 393 23.20 6.26 22.88
C THR A 393 22.93 6.74 24.32
N ASP A 394 22.99 8.05 24.55
CA ASP A 394 22.46 8.70 25.75
C ASP A 394 20.92 8.85 25.72
N GLU A 395 20.36 9.26 26.85
CA GLU A 395 18.92 9.39 27.08
C GLU A 395 18.27 10.48 26.21
N ASP A 396 18.95 11.63 26.03
CA ASP A 396 18.40 12.74 25.24
C ASP A 396 18.25 12.34 23.77
N ILE A 397 19.27 11.68 23.20
CA ILE A 397 19.21 11.16 21.83
C ILE A 397 18.14 10.05 21.69
N ALA A 398 18.08 9.13 22.65
CA ALA A 398 17.11 8.03 22.60
C ALA A 398 15.67 8.54 22.59
N GLU A 399 15.32 9.48 23.49
CA GLU A 399 13.98 10.07 23.52
C GLU A 399 13.69 10.90 22.27
N HIS A 400 14.67 11.62 21.73
CA HIS A 400 14.51 12.37 20.50
C HIS A 400 14.12 11.45 19.34
N ILE A 401 14.90 10.39 19.09
CA ILE A 401 14.64 9.39 18.04
C ILE A 401 13.24 8.78 18.18
N LEU A 402 12.83 8.42 19.40
CA LEU A 402 11.51 7.84 19.63
C LEU A 402 10.37 8.82 19.40
N SER A 403 10.57 10.10 19.75
CA SER A 403 9.57 11.16 19.59
C SER A 403 9.40 11.64 18.15
N GLU A 404 10.44 11.49 17.33
CA GLU A 404 10.46 11.92 15.93
C GLU A 404 9.56 11.06 15.04
N HIS A 405 9.34 9.78 15.38
CA HIS A 405 8.68 8.82 14.50
C HIS A 405 7.27 8.43 14.95
N TYR A 406 6.43 8.01 14.00
CA TYR A 406 5.04 7.65 14.26
C TYR A 406 4.90 6.14 14.50
N PHE A 407 4.62 5.72 15.74
CA PHE A 407 4.32 4.32 16.06
C PHE A 407 2.81 4.09 16.12
N CYS A 408 2.26 3.32 15.19
CA CYS A 408 0.82 3.10 15.07
C CYS A 408 0.49 1.64 15.40
N ASP A 409 -0.32 1.41 16.44
CA ASP A 409 -0.89 0.09 16.71
C ASP A 409 -1.88 -0.30 15.60
N THR A 410 -1.97 -1.61 15.33
CA THR A 410 -2.88 -2.13 14.31
C THR A 410 -3.75 -3.27 14.82
N VAL A 411 -4.89 -3.49 14.16
CA VAL A 411 -5.68 -4.71 14.29
C VAL A 411 -5.89 -5.32 12.92
N VAL A 412 -5.38 -6.55 12.76
CA VAL A 412 -5.53 -7.37 11.56
C VAL A 412 -6.52 -8.50 11.83
N ASN A 413 -7.42 -8.76 10.87
CA ASN A 413 -8.40 -9.85 10.93
C ASN A 413 -8.31 -10.86 9.77
N ARG A 414 -7.19 -10.89 9.06
CA ARG A 414 -7.01 -11.79 7.92
C ARG A 414 -6.24 -13.04 8.34
N MET A 415 -6.79 -14.22 8.08
CA MET A 415 -5.98 -15.43 8.17
C MET A 415 -5.05 -15.54 6.96
N VAL A 416 -3.76 -15.74 7.25
CA VAL A 416 -2.73 -15.92 6.24
C VAL A 416 -1.85 -17.08 6.64
N SER A 417 -1.56 -17.95 5.68
CA SER A 417 -0.69 -19.10 5.88
C SER A 417 0.42 -19.13 4.85
N LYS A 418 1.59 -19.61 5.27
CA LYS A 418 2.72 -19.87 4.40
C LYS A 418 2.51 -21.19 3.66
N LEU A 419 2.95 -21.26 2.41
CA LEU A 419 3.22 -22.54 1.79
C LEU A 419 4.38 -23.21 2.55
N SER A 420 4.29 -24.52 2.80
CA SER A 420 5.37 -25.24 3.46
C SER A 420 6.62 -25.25 2.59
N ASP A 421 7.80 -25.26 3.20
CA ASP A 421 9.09 -25.29 2.47
C ASP A 421 9.17 -26.49 1.52
N GLN A 422 8.58 -27.63 1.90
CA GLN A 422 8.53 -28.82 1.05
C GLN A 422 7.63 -28.60 -0.18
N ALA A 423 6.49 -27.94 -0.03
CA ALA A 423 5.62 -27.62 -1.15
C ALA A 423 6.25 -26.55 -2.06
N LEU A 424 6.94 -25.56 -1.50
CA LEU A 424 7.70 -24.57 -2.26
C LEU A 424 8.85 -25.23 -3.05
N TYR A 425 9.64 -26.09 -2.41
CA TYR A 425 10.69 -26.87 -3.06
C TYR A 425 10.16 -27.72 -4.22
N ARG A 426 9.01 -28.38 -4.05
CA ARG A 426 8.35 -29.13 -5.14
C ARG A 426 7.95 -28.20 -6.28
N GLN A 427 7.36 -27.05 -5.98
CA GLN A 427 6.94 -26.08 -6.99
C GLN A 427 8.14 -25.55 -7.80
N LEU A 428 9.22 -25.16 -7.11
CA LEU A 428 10.48 -24.73 -7.74
C LEU A 428 11.09 -25.82 -8.63
N ASN A 429 11.09 -27.08 -8.20
CA ASN A 429 11.58 -28.19 -9.00
C ASN A 429 10.74 -28.48 -10.25
N ILE A 430 9.42 -28.37 -10.15
CA ILE A 430 8.53 -28.50 -11.32
C ILE A 430 8.82 -27.37 -12.29
N LYS A 431 8.87 -26.13 -11.80
CA LYS A 431 9.17 -24.94 -12.59
C LYS A 431 10.53 -25.04 -13.28
N HIS A 432 11.59 -25.35 -12.56
CA HIS A 432 12.92 -25.54 -13.13
C HIS A 432 12.96 -26.61 -14.23
N ARG A 433 12.24 -27.73 -14.07
CA ARG A 433 12.11 -28.75 -15.13
C ARG A 433 11.39 -28.23 -16.36
N LEU A 434 10.28 -27.50 -16.19
CA LEU A 434 9.55 -26.88 -17.29
C LEU A 434 10.41 -25.85 -18.03
N PHE A 435 11.18 -25.04 -17.29
CA PHE A 435 12.11 -24.08 -17.87
C PHE A 435 13.20 -24.77 -18.71
N LYS A 436 13.80 -25.84 -18.19
CA LYS A 436 14.78 -26.64 -18.94
C LYS A 436 14.20 -27.31 -20.18
N GLN A 437 12.96 -27.79 -20.11
CA GLN A 437 12.26 -28.35 -21.26
C GLN A 437 12.03 -27.27 -22.33
N TYR A 438 11.53 -26.10 -21.93
CA TYR A 438 11.31 -24.97 -22.83
C TYR A 438 12.60 -24.50 -23.53
N GLN A 439 13.72 -24.42 -22.80
CA GLN A 439 15.03 -24.11 -23.40
C GLN A 439 15.47 -25.13 -24.46
N ASN A 440 15.06 -26.39 -24.34
CA ASN A 440 15.36 -27.41 -25.34
C ASN A 440 14.44 -27.28 -26.57
N ASP A 441 13.17 -26.90 -26.38
CA ASP A 441 12.17 -26.77 -27.44
C ASP A 441 12.39 -25.51 -28.31
N LEU A 442 12.92 -24.41 -27.74
CA LEU A 442 13.30 -23.19 -28.47
C LEU A 442 14.37 -23.41 -29.57
N ASN A 443 15.11 -24.52 -29.52
CA ASN A 443 16.13 -24.83 -30.52
C ASN A 443 15.57 -25.42 -31.83
N GLN A 444 14.24 -25.44 -32.06
CA GLN A 444 13.63 -26.14 -33.19
C GLN A 444 12.81 -25.33 -34.20
N ASP A 445 12.54 -24.03 -34.00
CA ASP A 445 11.65 -23.30 -34.91
C ASP A 445 12.32 -22.13 -35.65
N THR A 446 12.70 -22.38 -36.90
CA THR A 446 13.00 -21.35 -37.92
C THR A 446 11.72 -21.04 -38.68
N ILE A 447 11.22 -19.80 -38.63
CA ILE A 447 10.06 -19.36 -39.43
C ILE A 447 10.54 -18.27 -40.38
N GLU A 448 10.52 -18.56 -41.68
CA GLU A 448 10.65 -17.57 -42.76
C GLU A 448 9.35 -16.77 -42.88
N LEU A 449 9.46 -15.44 -42.91
CA LEU A 449 8.37 -14.54 -43.25
C LEU A 449 8.83 -13.61 -44.36
N SER A 450 8.02 -13.55 -45.43
CA SER A 450 8.25 -12.74 -46.63
C SER A 450 7.36 -11.49 -46.67
N ASP A 451 8.01 -10.40 -47.10
CA ASP A 451 7.57 -9.32 -47.99
C ASP A 451 7.00 -7.97 -47.50
N GLU A 452 7.64 -6.95 -48.11
CA GLU A 452 7.18 -5.66 -48.63
C GLU A 452 6.94 -4.45 -47.71
N THR A 453 8.05 -3.81 -47.29
CA THR A 453 8.36 -2.38 -47.53
C THR A 453 9.85 -2.13 -47.19
N ALA A 454 10.68 -1.75 -48.17
CA ALA A 454 12.12 -2.00 -48.12
C ALA A 454 12.93 -1.08 -47.19
N LEU A 455 13.59 -1.68 -46.20
CA LEU A 455 14.83 -1.20 -45.57
C LEU A 455 16.02 -1.50 -46.51
N SER A 456 17.20 -0.89 -46.31
CA SER A 456 18.37 -1.34 -47.06
C SER A 456 18.80 -2.76 -46.62
N GLU A 457 19.33 -3.56 -47.54
CA GLU A 457 19.74 -4.96 -47.31
C GLU A 457 20.65 -5.13 -46.07
N LYS A 458 21.48 -4.12 -45.78
CA LYS A 458 22.34 -4.06 -44.58
C LYS A 458 21.57 -3.75 -43.29
N GLN A 459 20.57 -2.87 -43.35
CA GLN A 459 19.69 -2.58 -42.22
C GLN A 459 18.79 -3.77 -41.90
N GLU A 460 18.31 -4.47 -42.93
CA GLU A 460 17.46 -5.65 -42.80
C GLU A 460 18.22 -6.81 -42.14
N GLN A 461 19.46 -7.10 -42.57
CA GLN A 461 20.31 -8.09 -41.90
C GLN A 461 20.63 -7.73 -40.45
N GLN A 462 20.90 -6.45 -40.14
CA GLN A 462 21.13 -6.00 -38.77
C GLN A 462 19.86 -6.09 -37.91
N LEU A 463 18.69 -5.75 -38.46
CA LEU A 463 17.41 -5.87 -37.80
C LEU A 463 17.04 -7.33 -37.56
N THR A 464 17.25 -8.24 -38.50
CA THR A 464 16.97 -9.66 -38.32
C THR A 464 17.81 -10.25 -37.19
N VAL A 465 19.12 -9.98 -37.15
CA VAL A 465 19.99 -10.42 -36.05
C VAL A 465 19.56 -9.82 -34.71
N CYS A 466 19.19 -8.54 -34.70
CA CYS A 466 18.72 -7.86 -33.49
C CYS A 466 17.37 -8.42 -33.01
N LEU A 467 16.44 -8.68 -33.93
CA LEU A 467 15.13 -9.25 -33.66
C LEU A 467 15.23 -10.72 -33.21
N GLU A 468 16.16 -11.51 -33.75
CA GLU A 468 16.41 -12.88 -33.30
C GLU A 468 16.96 -12.92 -31.87
N ASP A 469 17.94 -12.07 -31.55
CA ASP A 469 18.47 -11.93 -30.18
C ASP A 469 17.37 -11.44 -29.21
N MET A 470 16.63 -10.39 -29.60
CA MET A 470 15.49 -9.91 -28.82
C MET A 470 14.42 -10.99 -28.65
N ARG A 471 14.10 -11.78 -29.68
CA ARG A 471 13.07 -12.83 -29.61
C ARG A 471 13.48 -13.94 -28.65
N GLY A 472 14.72 -14.41 -28.71
CA GLY A 472 15.23 -15.43 -27.80
C GLY A 472 15.22 -14.96 -26.33
N GLN A 473 15.67 -13.72 -26.09
CA GLN A 473 15.67 -13.12 -24.75
C GLN A 473 14.24 -12.82 -24.25
N PHE A 474 13.37 -12.30 -25.12
CA PHE A 474 11.99 -11.96 -24.81
C PHE A 474 11.13 -13.20 -24.54
N GLN A 475 11.33 -14.28 -25.29
CA GLN A 475 10.62 -15.55 -25.10
C GLN A 475 11.00 -16.24 -23.79
N ALA A 476 12.29 -16.20 -23.39
CA ALA A 476 12.72 -16.65 -22.07
C ALA A 476 12.15 -15.74 -20.96
N GLY A 477 12.14 -14.43 -21.18
CA GLY A 477 11.53 -13.44 -20.30
C GLY A 477 10.03 -13.65 -20.09
N GLN A 478 9.25 -13.85 -21.16
CA GLN A 478 7.81 -14.14 -21.09
C GLN A 478 7.51 -15.43 -20.34
N PHE A 479 8.30 -16.49 -20.56
CA PHE A 479 8.11 -17.74 -19.84
C PHE A 479 8.31 -17.55 -18.33
N LEU A 480 9.37 -16.85 -17.93
CA LEU A 480 9.61 -16.50 -16.52
C LEU A 480 8.54 -15.57 -15.96
N GLN A 481 8.04 -14.62 -16.76
CA GLN A 481 6.93 -13.77 -16.38
C GLN A 481 5.65 -14.57 -16.15
N ASN A 482 5.39 -15.63 -16.91
CA ASN A 482 4.19 -16.46 -16.74
C ASN A 482 4.35 -17.54 -15.64
N MET A 483 5.48 -17.57 -14.92
CA MET A 483 5.71 -18.52 -13.83
C MET A 483 5.23 -17.97 -12.48
N ASP A 484 4.01 -18.33 -12.09
CA ASP A 484 3.49 -17.94 -10.77
C ASP A 484 4.11 -18.75 -9.62
N LEU A 485 4.91 -18.11 -8.78
CA LEU A 485 5.48 -18.72 -7.57
C LEU A 485 4.58 -18.42 -6.37
N ILE A 486 3.80 -19.39 -5.93
CA ILE A 486 2.83 -19.18 -4.84
C ILE A 486 3.53 -19.38 -3.50
N LEU A 487 3.55 -18.34 -2.68
CA LEU A 487 4.18 -18.38 -1.36
C LEU A 487 3.20 -18.37 -0.20
N PHE A 488 2.02 -17.79 -0.39
CA PHE A 488 1.06 -17.58 0.69
C PHE A 488 -0.35 -17.96 0.25
N ASN A 489 -1.16 -18.43 1.20
CA ASN A 489 -2.61 -18.48 1.05
C ASN A 489 -3.22 -17.46 2.01
N SER A 490 -4.22 -16.72 1.54
CA SER A 490 -4.79 -15.57 2.23
C SER A 490 -6.31 -15.55 2.07
N GLU A 491 -7.01 -15.02 3.07
CA GLU A 491 -8.45 -14.74 2.99
C GLU A 491 -8.73 -13.44 2.25
N VAL A 492 -9.96 -13.29 1.76
CA VAL A 492 -10.36 -12.13 0.96
C VAL A 492 -10.55 -10.83 1.77
N ASP A 493 -10.67 -10.90 3.09
CA ASP A 493 -10.98 -9.73 3.94
C ASP A 493 -9.84 -8.72 3.95
N MET A 494 -10.00 -7.54 3.35
CA MET A 494 -8.91 -6.55 3.12
C MET A 494 -8.59 -5.53 4.22
N PRO A 495 -9.48 -5.13 5.14
CA PRO A 495 -9.23 -3.99 5.99
C PRO A 495 -8.20 -4.28 7.09
N ILE A 496 -7.26 -3.34 7.27
CA ILE A 496 -6.42 -3.23 8.47
C ILE A 496 -6.86 -1.99 9.25
N TYR A 497 -7.15 -2.14 10.53
CA TYR A 497 -7.45 -0.99 11.39
C TYR A 497 -6.15 -0.46 11.97
N VAL A 498 -5.95 0.86 11.92
CA VAL A 498 -4.70 1.50 12.30
C VAL A 498 -4.98 2.73 13.16
N GLU A 499 -4.16 2.92 14.19
CA GLU A 499 -4.20 4.13 15.02
C GLU A 499 -3.93 5.38 14.17
N ASN A 500 -4.81 6.39 14.25
CA ASN A 500 -4.70 7.63 13.48
C ASN A 500 -3.61 8.57 14.02
N ARG A 501 -2.34 8.29 13.71
CA ARG A 501 -1.19 9.09 14.18
C ARG A 501 -0.25 9.62 13.11
N SER A 502 -0.34 9.10 11.89
CA SER A 502 0.53 9.52 10.80
C SER A 502 -0.30 10.09 9.64
N PRO A 503 0.09 11.26 9.10
CA PRO A 503 -0.61 11.86 7.96
C PRO A 503 -0.54 10.96 6.71
N LEU A 504 0.51 10.15 6.58
CA LEU A 504 0.70 9.22 5.46
C LEU A 504 -0.43 8.19 5.33
N LEU A 505 -1.05 7.81 6.45
CA LEU A 505 -2.00 6.71 6.50
C LEU A 505 -3.40 7.08 6.00
N SER A 506 -3.74 8.38 6.01
CA SER A 506 -5.06 8.88 5.61
C SER A 506 -5.47 8.48 4.19
N LYS A 507 -4.49 8.31 3.30
CA LYS A 507 -4.72 8.01 1.88
C LYS A 507 -4.60 6.53 1.54
N MET A 508 -4.25 5.69 2.50
CA MET A 508 -4.01 4.27 2.26
C MET A 508 -5.35 3.54 2.15
N ARG A 509 -5.68 3.03 0.96
CA ARG A 509 -7.03 2.53 0.63
C ARG A 509 -7.50 1.38 1.51
N GLN A 510 -6.56 0.58 2.01
CA GLN A 510 -6.86 -0.60 2.83
C GLN A 510 -6.80 -0.33 4.34
N MET A 511 -6.39 0.86 4.76
CA MET A 511 -6.24 1.23 6.16
C MET A 511 -7.47 1.99 6.64
N ILE A 512 -8.07 1.50 7.73
CA ILE A 512 -9.18 2.16 8.39
C ILE A 512 -8.61 2.84 9.64
N LEU A 513 -8.55 4.17 9.58
CA LEU A 513 -8.04 4.97 10.69
C LEU A 513 -9.05 5.01 11.83
N VAL A 514 -8.55 4.78 13.04
CA VAL A 514 -9.33 4.83 14.27
C VAL A 514 -8.60 5.64 15.34
N ASP A 515 -9.33 6.45 16.07
CA ASP A 515 -8.76 7.27 17.16
C ASP A 515 -8.43 6.41 18.39
N HIS A 516 -9.24 5.37 18.64
CA HIS A 516 -9.08 4.44 19.76
C HIS A 516 -8.97 3.00 19.27
N ILE A 517 -7.74 2.58 18.90
CA ILE A 517 -7.48 1.22 18.40
C ILE A 517 -7.85 0.12 19.41
N SER A 518 -7.87 0.44 20.71
CA SER A 518 -8.34 -0.44 21.78
C SER A 518 -9.78 -0.90 21.57
N ASP A 519 -10.65 -0.05 21.01
CA ASP A 519 -12.05 -0.37 20.74
C ASP A 519 -12.14 -1.51 19.73
N ILE A 520 -11.34 -1.44 18.67
CA ILE A 520 -11.26 -2.48 17.65
C ILE A 520 -10.67 -3.78 18.22
N GLN A 521 -9.69 -3.69 19.14
CA GLN A 521 -9.15 -4.86 19.82
C GLN A 521 -10.21 -5.56 20.68
N ILE A 522 -11.05 -4.80 21.39
CA ILE A 522 -12.18 -5.33 22.17
C ILE A 522 -13.20 -6.00 21.24
N ILE A 523 -13.56 -5.36 20.13
CA ILE A 523 -14.47 -5.92 19.13
C ILE A 523 -13.91 -7.23 18.59
N LYS A 524 -12.65 -7.25 18.12
CA LYS A 524 -11.99 -8.46 17.65
C LYS A 524 -12.01 -9.58 18.69
N ASN A 525 -11.72 -9.26 19.95
CA ASN A 525 -11.68 -10.28 20.99
C ASN A 525 -13.06 -10.86 21.28
N ARG A 526 -14.10 -10.03 21.38
CA ARG A 526 -15.46 -10.47 21.75
C ARG A 526 -16.25 -11.01 20.55
N LEU A 527 -16.34 -10.23 19.47
CA LEU A 527 -17.14 -10.52 18.29
C LEU A 527 -16.56 -11.67 17.45
N TRP A 528 -15.25 -11.63 17.16
CA TRP A 528 -14.63 -12.66 16.32
C TRP A 528 -14.14 -13.82 17.15
N ASN A 529 -13.15 -13.60 18.02
CA ASN A 529 -12.53 -14.70 18.78
C ASN A 529 -13.51 -15.38 19.75
N GLY A 530 -14.45 -14.62 20.34
CA GLY A 530 -15.44 -15.11 21.28
C GLY A 530 -16.50 -15.97 20.61
N CYS A 531 -17.23 -15.41 19.65
CA CYS A 531 -18.23 -16.15 18.88
C CYS A 531 -17.63 -17.38 18.18
N HIS A 532 -16.43 -17.26 17.62
CA HIS A 532 -15.77 -18.37 16.94
C HIS A 532 -15.45 -19.53 17.89
N ALA A 533 -14.97 -19.23 19.10
CA ALA A 533 -14.70 -20.24 20.13
C ALA A 533 -16.00 -20.92 20.60
N MET A 534 -17.05 -20.14 20.87
CA MET A 534 -18.35 -20.66 21.31
C MET A 534 -19.01 -21.54 20.26
N LEU A 535 -18.95 -21.15 18.98
CA LEU A 535 -19.38 -22.00 17.87
C LEU A 535 -18.55 -23.28 17.78
N ALA A 536 -17.23 -23.19 17.89
CA ALA A 536 -16.34 -24.35 17.78
C ALA A 536 -16.62 -25.39 18.88
N TRP A 537 -16.87 -24.97 20.12
CA TRP A 537 -17.23 -25.89 21.20
C TRP A 537 -18.55 -26.62 20.92
N GLN A 538 -19.61 -25.89 20.54
CA GLN A 538 -20.90 -26.49 20.21
C GLN A 538 -20.81 -27.41 18.98
N ALA A 539 -20.05 -27.00 17.95
CA ALA A 539 -19.81 -27.79 16.75
C ALA A 539 -19.06 -29.09 17.04
N SER A 540 -18.01 -29.04 17.87
CA SER A 540 -17.28 -30.24 18.28
C SER A 540 -18.13 -31.19 19.11
N LEU A 541 -18.96 -30.68 20.03
CA LEU A 541 -19.89 -31.48 20.81
C LEU A 541 -20.97 -32.14 19.93
N ALA A 542 -21.35 -31.50 18.83
CA ALA A 542 -22.24 -32.06 17.82
C ALA A 542 -21.54 -33.01 16.81
N GLY A 543 -20.22 -33.19 16.91
CA GLY A 543 -19.45 -34.10 16.05
C GLY A 543 -19.05 -33.54 14.69
N HIS A 544 -19.06 -32.22 14.49
CA HIS A 544 -18.59 -31.59 13.25
C HIS A 544 -17.07 -31.37 13.25
N GLU A 545 -16.43 -31.69 12.13
CA GLU A 545 -14.97 -31.59 11.96
C GLU A 545 -14.47 -30.16 11.75
N THR A 546 -15.20 -29.35 10.96
CA THR A 546 -14.78 -27.99 10.57
C THR A 546 -15.90 -26.98 10.74
N ILE A 547 -15.51 -25.71 10.92
CA ILE A 547 -16.45 -24.59 11.16
C ILE A 547 -17.42 -24.41 10.00
N GLY A 548 -16.94 -24.50 8.76
CA GLY A 548 -17.79 -24.39 7.57
C GLY A 548 -18.84 -25.53 7.49
N ILE A 549 -18.46 -26.76 7.87
CA ILE A 549 -19.40 -27.90 7.92
C ILE A 549 -20.43 -27.69 9.03
N ALA A 550 -20.00 -27.22 10.21
CA ALA A 550 -20.90 -26.98 11.34
C ALA A 550 -22.02 -25.99 11.02
N LEU A 551 -21.75 -24.97 10.20
CA LEU A 551 -22.75 -23.97 9.78
C LEU A 551 -23.75 -24.49 8.72
N ALA A 552 -23.60 -25.73 8.24
CA ALA A 552 -24.65 -26.41 7.50
C ALA A 552 -25.78 -26.94 8.41
N ASP A 553 -25.50 -27.16 9.70
CA ASP A 553 -26.52 -27.51 10.69
C ASP A 553 -27.38 -26.28 11.01
N SER A 554 -28.70 -26.42 10.85
CA SER A 554 -29.65 -25.32 11.06
C SER A 554 -29.69 -24.79 12.49
N GLY A 555 -29.47 -25.65 13.49
CA GLY A 555 -29.42 -25.28 14.90
C GLY A 555 -28.17 -24.47 15.21
N LEU A 556 -26.99 -24.95 14.78
CA LEU A 556 -25.73 -24.23 14.98
C LEU A 556 -25.66 -22.92 14.20
N LYS A 557 -26.21 -22.89 12.98
CA LYS A 557 -26.32 -21.65 12.19
C LYS A 557 -27.20 -20.61 12.87
N ASN A 558 -28.34 -21.02 13.42
CA ASN A 558 -29.23 -20.13 14.16
C ASN A 558 -28.57 -19.64 15.46
N PHE A 559 -27.94 -20.55 16.22
CA PHE A 559 -27.16 -20.20 17.41
C PHE A 559 -26.08 -19.16 17.09
N MET A 560 -25.30 -19.38 16.04
CA MET A 560 -24.24 -18.45 15.62
C MET A 560 -24.78 -17.06 15.29
N THR A 561 -25.89 -16.99 14.53
CA THR A 561 -26.49 -15.72 14.13
C THR A 561 -26.99 -14.96 15.37
N GLN A 562 -27.72 -15.64 16.26
CA GLN A 562 -28.24 -15.05 17.49
C GLN A 562 -27.12 -14.64 18.46
N LEU A 563 -26.07 -15.44 18.57
CA LEU A 563 -24.89 -15.14 19.39
C LEU A 563 -24.17 -13.90 18.91
N VAL A 564 -23.98 -13.75 17.59
CA VAL A 564 -23.33 -12.57 17.00
C VAL A 564 -24.17 -11.32 17.26
N ASP A 565 -25.50 -11.38 17.11
CA ASP A 565 -26.38 -10.26 17.42
C ASP A 565 -26.36 -9.88 18.91
N GLU A 566 -26.33 -10.87 19.80
CA GLU A 566 -26.21 -10.68 21.24
C GLU A 566 -24.88 -10.00 21.62
N VAL A 567 -23.75 -10.53 21.13
CA VAL A 567 -22.42 -9.92 21.37
C VAL A 567 -22.34 -8.51 20.81
N LYS A 568 -22.92 -8.26 19.63
CA LYS A 568 -22.98 -6.93 19.01
C LYS A 568 -23.76 -5.93 19.88
N LEU A 569 -24.87 -6.35 20.47
CA LEU A 569 -25.68 -5.52 21.36
C LEU A 569 -24.86 -5.06 22.58
N GLY A 570 -24.16 -5.98 23.24
CA GLY A 570 -23.26 -5.62 24.35
C GLY A 570 -22.12 -4.71 23.93
N LEU A 571 -21.46 -5.02 22.81
CA LEU A 571 -20.39 -4.17 22.26
C LEU A 571 -20.86 -2.74 21.97
N GLY A 572 -22.09 -2.54 21.50
CA GLY A 572 -22.65 -1.20 21.28
C GLY A 572 -22.64 -0.31 22.53
N SER A 573 -22.67 -0.90 23.73
CA SER A 573 -22.54 -0.16 25.00
C SER A 573 -21.10 0.20 25.37
N ILE A 574 -20.12 -0.61 24.94
CA ILE A 574 -18.69 -0.46 25.30
C ILE A 574 -17.98 0.46 24.32
N VAL A 575 -18.30 0.32 23.03
CA VAL A 575 -17.64 1.02 21.92
C VAL A 575 -18.67 1.80 21.09
N PRO A 576 -19.36 2.79 21.69
CA PRO A 576 -20.47 3.50 21.03
C PRO A 576 -20.05 4.18 19.71
N ASN A 577 -18.80 4.64 19.65
CA ASN A 577 -18.20 5.29 18.48
C ASN A 577 -18.04 4.36 17.27
N GLN A 578 -18.08 3.04 17.47
CA GLN A 578 -17.91 2.02 16.42
C GLN A 578 -19.23 1.35 16.02
N SER A 579 -20.37 1.84 16.51
CA SER A 579 -21.70 1.24 16.27
C SER A 579 -22.01 0.98 14.80
N LYS A 580 -21.65 1.90 13.89
CA LYS A 580 -21.85 1.73 12.44
C LYS A 580 -20.96 0.64 11.81
N GLU A 581 -19.75 0.46 12.34
CA GLU A 581 -18.80 -0.53 11.84
C GLU A 581 -19.10 -1.94 12.36
N LEU A 582 -19.76 -2.06 13.52
CA LEU A 582 -20.09 -3.35 14.13
C LEU A 582 -20.91 -4.26 13.20
N ASP A 583 -21.90 -3.71 12.49
CA ASP A 583 -22.71 -4.50 11.55
C ASP A 583 -21.86 -5.06 10.41
N ARG A 584 -21.00 -4.22 9.82
CA ARG A 584 -20.07 -4.62 8.75
C ARG A 584 -19.09 -5.69 9.23
N MET A 585 -18.52 -5.51 10.42
CA MET A 585 -17.58 -6.47 11.03
C MET A 585 -18.25 -7.81 11.36
N ALA A 586 -19.50 -7.77 11.84
CA ALA A 586 -20.29 -8.97 12.15
C ALA A 586 -20.63 -9.75 10.88
N GLU A 587 -21.05 -9.06 9.82
CA GLU A 587 -21.35 -9.67 8.53
C GLU A 587 -20.10 -10.29 7.88
N SER A 588 -18.98 -9.55 7.86
CA SER A 588 -17.70 -10.06 7.34
C SER A 588 -17.28 -11.33 8.07
N PHE A 589 -17.40 -11.35 9.40
CA PHE A 589 -17.09 -12.51 10.22
C PHE A 589 -17.99 -13.72 9.94
N LEU A 590 -19.32 -13.51 9.87
CA LEU A 590 -20.26 -14.57 9.52
C LEU A 590 -19.95 -15.15 8.14
N ASN A 591 -19.58 -14.32 7.16
CA ASN A 591 -19.17 -14.76 5.83
C ASN A 591 -17.88 -15.59 5.88
N SER A 592 -16.89 -15.16 6.65
CA SER A 592 -15.64 -15.92 6.85
C SER A 592 -15.96 -17.31 7.41
N CYS A 593 -16.72 -17.41 8.51
CA CYS A 593 -17.08 -18.69 9.12
C CYS A 593 -17.85 -19.60 8.14
N ARG A 594 -18.77 -19.05 7.33
CA ARG A 594 -19.52 -19.83 6.32
C ARG A 594 -18.61 -20.50 5.27
N SER A 595 -17.46 -19.89 4.98
CA SER A 595 -16.50 -20.39 3.99
C SER A 595 -15.38 -21.24 4.59
N ALA A 596 -15.35 -21.42 5.92
CA ALA A 596 -14.25 -22.02 6.67
C ALA A 596 -14.25 -23.57 6.64
N TYR A 597 -14.35 -24.16 5.44
CA TYR A 597 -14.37 -25.63 5.25
C TYR A 597 -13.05 -26.34 5.59
N LYS A 598 -11.96 -25.58 5.71
CA LYS A 598 -10.62 -26.10 6.06
C LYS A 598 -10.20 -25.73 7.47
N ASP A 599 -11.07 -25.08 8.25
CA ASP A 599 -10.75 -24.65 9.60
C ASP A 599 -11.27 -25.66 10.64
N PRO A 600 -10.40 -26.48 11.27
CA PRO A 600 -10.85 -27.53 12.19
C PRO A 600 -11.45 -26.95 13.47
N CYS A 601 -12.60 -27.49 13.89
CA CYS A 601 -13.25 -27.11 15.15
C CYS A 601 -12.29 -27.27 16.33
N GLU A 602 -11.51 -28.36 16.38
CA GLU A 602 -10.54 -28.64 17.44
C GLU A 602 -9.49 -27.52 17.60
N ARG A 603 -8.95 -27.03 16.47
CA ARG A 603 -7.97 -25.94 16.45
C ARG A 603 -8.56 -24.66 17.07
N VAL A 604 -9.81 -24.36 16.73
CA VAL A 604 -10.53 -23.18 17.21
C VAL A 604 -11.01 -23.38 18.64
N ALA A 605 -11.32 -24.60 19.08
CA ALA A 605 -11.84 -24.94 20.39
C ALA A 605 -10.76 -25.05 21.50
N ARG A 606 -9.49 -25.27 21.13
CA ARG A 606 -8.37 -25.47 22.06
C ARG A 606 -8.28 -24.46 23.22
N ASN A 607 -7.75 -24.88 24.36
CA ASN A 607 -7.57 -24.06 25.58
C ASN A 607 -8.86 -23.36 26.07
N PRO A 608 -9.96 -24.11 26.31
CA PRO A 608 -11.25 -23.52 26.68
C PRO A 608 -11.20 -22.68 27.96
N LEU A 609 -10.53 -23.14 29.02
CA LEU A 609 -10.45 -22.43 30.29
C LEU A 609 -9.82 -21.04 30.15
N CYS A 610 -8.71 -20.94 29.40
CA CYS A 610 -8.08 -19.66 29.11
C CYS A 610 -9.05 -18.67 28.43
N LYS A 611 -9.89 -19.14 27.50
CA LYS A 611 -10.88 -18.32 26.79
C LYS A 611 -12.12 -17.97 27.64
N LEU A 612 -12.33 -18.69 28.73
CA LEU A 612 -13.40 -18.50 29.71
C LEU A 612 -12.93 -17.70 30.93
N ASN A 613 -11.74 -17.10 30.91
CA ASN A 613 -11.32 -16.22 32.00
C ASN A 613 -12.17 -14.94 32.08
N VAL A 614 -12.24 -14.33 33.27
CA VAL A 614 -13.02 -13.11 33.57
C VAL A 614 -12.73 -11.94 32.61
N ASN A 615 -11.45 -11.68 32.32
CA ASN A 615 -11.01 -10.58 31.43
C ASN A 615 -10.96 -10.98 29.95
N GLU A 616 -11.52 -12.13 29.60
CA GLU A 616 -11.48 -12.71 28.26
C GLU A 616 -12.84 -12.66 27.55
N ARG A 617 -12.80 -13.12 26.31
CA ARG A 617 -13.86 -12.95 25.30
C ARG A 617 -15.28 -13.39 25.71
N VAL A 618 -15.43 -14.43 26.54
CA VAL A 618 -16.76 -15.00 26.87
C VAL A 618 -17.33 -14.40 28.15
N LEU A 619 -16.67 -14.62 29.31
CA LEU A 619 -17.19 -14.12 30.59
C LEU A 619 -17.21 -12.60 30.66
N GLY A 620 -16.24 -11.90 30.05
CA GLY A 620 -16.28 -10.44 29.95
C GLY A 620 -17.45 -9.91 29.10
N SER A 621 -17.96 -10.71 28.15
CA SER A 621 -19.18 -10.37 27.41
C SER A 621 -20.42 -10.57 28.28
N ILE A 622 -20.49 -11.64 29.08
CA ILE A 622 -21.58 -11.88 30.03
C ILE A 622 -21.62 -10.80 31.11
N GLU A 623 -20.47 -10.45 31.69
CA GLU A 623 -20.32 -9.38 32.67
C GLU A 623 -20.95 -8.07 32.17
N ASN A 624 -20.56 -7.64 30.96
CA ASN A 624 -21.09 -6.43 30.36
C ASN A 624 -22.61 -6.50 30.16
N HIS A 625 -23.15 -7.64 29.71
CA HIS A 625 -24.60 -7.77 29.57
C HIS A 625 -25.34 -7.69 30.90
N ILE A 626 -24.80 -8.30 31.96
CA ILE A 626 -25.39 -8.22 33.31
C ILE A 626 -25.36 -6.77 33.82
N GLN A 627 -24.23 -6.07 33.67
CA GLN A 627 -24.10 -4.66 34.06
C GLN A 627 -25.08 -3.75 33.31
N GLN A 628 -25.30 -4.02 32.03
CA GLN A 628 -26.18 -3.23 31.15
C GLN A 628 -27.63 -3.73 31.11
N GLN A 629 -27.98 -4.77 31.87
CA GLN A 629 -29.31 -5.38 31.89
C GLN A 629 -29.78 -5.87 30.51
N LEU A 630 -28.85 -6.43 29.72
CA LEU A 630 -29.09 -6.96 28.38
C LEU A 630 -29.27 -8.50 28.42
N PRO A 631 -29.96 -9.11 27.43
CA PRO A 631 -30.08 -10.56 27.33
C PRO A 631 -28.73 -11.24 27.05
N TYR A 632 -28.40 -12.33 27.75
CA TYR A 632 -27.12 -13.04 27.61
C TYR A 632 -27.27 -14.56 27.44
N GLN A 633 -28.39 -15.03 26.88
CA GLN A 633 -28.72 -16.46 26.84
C GLN A 633 -27.84 -17.26 25.87
N ASN A 634 -27.46 -16.68 24.73
CA ASN A 634 -26.59 -17.35 23.77
C ASN A 634 -25.13 -17.35 24.27
N LEU A 635 -24.70 -16.27 24.91
CA LEU A 635 -23.42 -16.18 25.61
C LEU A 635 -23.30 -17.24 26.70
N LEU A 636 -24.34 -17.38 27.53
CA LEU A 636 -24.41 -18.42 28.56
C LEU A 636 -24.32 -19.82 27.93
N THR A 637 -25.08 -20.07 26.87
CA THR A 637 -25.04 -21.34 26.11
C THR A 637 -23.64 -21.64 25.58
N GLY A 638 -22.96 -20.62 25.04
CA GLY A 638 -21.58 -20.75 24.58
C GLY A 638 -20.59 -21.05 25.71
N ALA A 639 -20.71 -20.36 26.85
CA ALA A 639 -19.88 -20.59 28.03
C ALA A 639 -20.03 -22.02 28.57
N ILE A 640 -21.28 -22.49 28.72
CA ILE A 640 -21.59 -23.87 29.11
C ILE A 640 -20.93 -24.86 28.13
N GLY A 641 -21.08 -24.63 26.82
CA GLY A 641 -20.45 -25.47 25.80
C GLY A 641 -18.94 -25.56 25.94
N GLY A 642 -18.25 -24.48 26.32
CA GLY A 642 -16.81 -24.49 26.56
C GLY A 642 -16.38 -25.35 27.75
N TYR A 643 -17.12 -25.30 28.84
CA TYR A 643 -16.88 -26.17 30.01
C TYR A 643 -17.21 -27.63 29.71
N VAL A 644 -18.32 -27.91 29.01
CA VAL A 644 -18.69 -29.26 28.60
C VAL A 644 -17.63 -29.84 27.64
N TYR A 645 -17.17 -29.05 26.66
CA TYR A 645 -16.08 -29.45 25.77
C TYR A 645 -14.80 -29.79 26.55
N ALA A 646 -14.45 -29.00 27.56
CA ALA A 646 -13.30 -29.26 28.41
C ALA A 646 -13.43 -30.60 29.18
N LEU A 647 -14.62 -30.89 29.71
CA LEU A 647 -14.92 -32.13 30.43
C LEU A 647 -14.99 -33.37 29.51
N THR A 648 -15.64 -33.27 28.35
CA THR A 648 -15.98 -34.44 27.53
C THR A 648 -14.97 -34.73 26.42
N ILE A 649 -14.42 -33.69 25.78
CA ILE A 649 -13.50 -33.86 24.65
C ILE A 649 -12.05 -33.81 25.12
N LEU A 650 -11.70 -32.89 26.02
CA LEU A 650 -10.34 -32.79 26.58
C LEU A 650 -10.13 -33.64 27.84
N ALA A 651 -11.21 -34.18 28.43
CA ALA A 651 -11.17 -34.97 29.66
C ALA A 651 -10.43 -34.27 30.82
N LEU A 652 -10.64 -32.96 30.98
CA LEU A 652 -10.11 -32.21 32.13
C LEU A 652 -10.83 -32.62 33.43
N ASP A 653 -10.14 -32.44 34.55
CA ASP A 653 -10.64 -32.85 35.87
C ASP A 653 -11.83 -31.99 36.33
N GLU A 654 -12.85 -32.63 36.92
CA GLU A 654 -14.06 -31.93 37.36
C GLU A 654 -13.78 -30.87 38.44
N ILE A 655 -12.82 -31.13 39.34
CA ILE A 655 -12.45 -30.20 40.42
C ILE A 655 -11.78 -28.97 39.83
N GLU A 656 -10.90 -29.15 38.83
CA GLU A 656 -10.27 -28.05 38.11
C GLU A 656 -11.31 -27.13 37.45
N ILE A 657 -12.33 -27.72 36.82
CA ILE A 657 -13.42 -26.97 36.18
C ILE A 657 -14.23 -26.17 37.20
N VAL A 658 -14.65 -26.80 38.31
CA VAL A 658 -15.42 -26.14 39.37
C VAL A 658 -14.62 -24.99 39.98
N GLN A 659 -13.34 -25.23 40.31
CA GLN A 659 -12.46 -24.20 40.85
C GLN A 659 -12.29 -23.04 39.87
N HIS A 660 -12.02 -23.33 38.60
CA HIS A 660 -11.89 -22.31 37.56
C HIS A 660 -13.16 -21.46 37.42
N LEU A 661 -14.34 -22.08 37.47
CA LEU A 661 -15.63 -21.42 37.36
C LEU A 661 -15.89 -20.50 38.56
N GLN A 662 -15.72 -21.00 39.79
CA GLN A 662 -15.89 -20.21 41.01
C GLN A 662 -14.92 -19.03 41.05
N GLU A 663 -13.64 -19.25 40.78
CA GLU A 663 -12.62 -18.20 40.81
C GLU A 663 -12.88 -17.09 39.79
N ASN A 664 -13.32 -17.43 38.59
CA ASN A 664 -13.57 -16.44 37.55
C ASN A 664 -14.88 -15.68 37.79
N VAL A 665 -15.95 -16.35 38.21
CA VAL A 665 -17.22 -15.68 38.54
C VAL A 665 -17.06 -14.74 39.75
N ALA A 666 -16.27 -15.13 40.75
CA ALA A 666 -15.98 -14.28 41.90
C ALA A 666 -15.29 -12.96 41.51
N LYS A 667 -14.47 -12.99 40.45
CA LYS A 667 -13.72 -11.83 39.93
C LYS A 667 -14.53 -10.89 39.05
N LEU A 668 -15.75 -11.26 38.62
CA LEU A 668 -16.60 -10.39 37.81
C LEU A 668 -16.99 -9.12 38.59
N ASP A 669 -17.03 -7.99 37.92
CA ASP A 669 -17.45 -6.69 38.45
C ASP A 669 -18.99 -6.54 38.39
N ILE A 670 -19.69 -7.42 39.10
CA ILE A 670 -21.16 -7.44 39.24
C ILE A 670 -21.54 -7.68 40.70
N LEU A 671 -22.82 -7.49 41.05
CA LEU A 671 -23.30 -7.70 42.43
C LEU A 671 -23.16 -9.17 42.85
N ASP A 672 -22.89 -9.43 44.13
CA ASP A 672 -22.73 -10.80 44.64
C ASP A 672 -23.97 -11.69 44.41
N SER A 673 -25.17 -11.09 44.48
CA SER A 673 -26.41 -11.80 44.14
C SER A 673 -26.47 -12.23 42.66
N GLN A 674 -25.91 -11.41 41.76
CA GLN A 674 -25.81 -11.73 40.33
C GLN A 674 -24.73 -12.77 40.07
N LYS A 675 -23.59 -12.72 40.79
CA LYS A 675 -22.56 -13.77 40.76
C LYS A 675 -23.15 -15.12 41.11
N GLN A 676 -23.89 -15.20 42.21
CA GLN A 676 -24.52 -16.45 42.65
C GLN A 676 -25.54 -16.98 41.64
N ALA A 677 -26.38 -16.09 41.09
CA ALA A 677 -27.33 -16.46 40.06
C ALA A 677 -26.64 -17.00 38.79
N LEU A 678 -25.58 -16.34 38.33
CA LEU A 678 -24.80 -16.78 37.16
C LEU A 678 -24.12 -18.13 37.42
N LEU A 679 -23.55 -18.33 38.61
CA LEU A 679 -22.91 -19.58 39.03
C LEU A 679 -23.91 -20.75 38.95
N ASN A 680 -25.11 -20.56 39.50
CA ASN A 680 -26.18 -21.57 39.46
C ASN A 680 -26.60 -21.89 38.03
N LEU A 681 -26.79 -20.87 37.18
CA LEU A 681 -27.15 -21.05 35.77
C LEU A 681 -26.09 -21.83 34.98
N LEU A 682 -24.81 -21.51 35.19
CA LEU A 682 -23.70 -22.24 34.56
C LEU A 682 -23.69 -23.69 35.04
N TYR A 683 -23.88 -23.93 36.35
CA TYR A 683 -23.90 -25.28 36.88
C TYR A 683 -25.07 -26.10 36.31
N GLU A 684 -26.30 -25.61 36.43
CA GLU A 684 -27.48 -26.29 35.91
C GLU A 684 -27.34 -26.60 34.41
N GLY A 685 -26.83 -25.63 33.65
CA GLY A 685 -26.60 -25.78 32.21
C GLY A 685 -25.59 -26.88 31.86
N ILE A 686 -24.44 -26.90 32.54
CA ILE A 686 -23.42 -27.95 32.35
C ILE A 686 -24.00 -29.33 32.69
N GLN A 687 -24.69 -29.47 33.82
CA GLN A 687 -25.32 -30.75 34.20
C GLN A 687 -26.34 -31.22 33.17
N GLN A 688 -27.21 -30.34 32.68
CA GLN A 688 -28.22 -30.68 31.68
C GLN A 688 -27.60 -31.14 30.35
N GLN A 689 -26.53 -30.49 29.90
CA GLN A 689 -25.86 -30.87 28.66
C GLN A 689 -25.06 -32.18 28.82
N LEU A 690 -24.44 -32.42 29.98
CA LEU A 690 -23.78 -33.69 30.29
C LEU A 690 -24.79 -34.86 30.33
N GLN A 691 -25.99 -34.67 30.87
CA GLN A 691 -27.03 -35.73 30.88
C GLN A 691 -27.49 -36.16 29.47
N LYS A 692 -27.37 -35.27 28.48
CA LYS A 692 -27.64 -35.57 27.06
C LYS A 692 -26.45 -36.22 26.35
N THR A 693 -25.28 -36.27 26.99
CA THR A 693 -24.03 -36.79 26.43
C THR A 693 -23.73 -38.15 27.08
N PRO A 694 -23.46 -39.23 26.32
CA PRO A 694 -23.48 -40.58 26.87
C PRO A 694 -22.17 -40.90 27.60
N LEU A 695 -21.88 -40.27 28.75
CA LEU A 695 -20.79 -40.63 29.67
C LEU A 695 -20.93 -39.83 30.99
N TYR A 696 -20.88 -40.54 32.12
CA TYR A 696 -20.67 -40.08 33.51
C TYR A 696 -21.86 -39.89 34.46
N SER A 697 -21.89 -40.76 35.48
CA SER A 697 -22.78 -40.77 36.65
C SER A 697 -22.14 -40.18 37.93
N ASN A 698 -20.92 -39.62 37.85
CA ASN A 698 -20.15 -39.17 39.04
C ASN A 698 -20.28 -37.66 39.35
N VAL A 699 -20.74 -36.86 38.38
CA VAL A 699 -20.90 -35.38 38.47
C VAL A 699 -21.82 -34.96 39.63
N GLN A 700 -22.83 -35.76 39.95
CA GLN A 700 -23.80 -35.41 41.00
C GLN A 700 -23.19 -35.30 42.41
N LYS A 701 -22.11 -36.01 42.72
CA LYS A 701 -21.56 -36.05 44.09
C LYS A 701 -20.61 -34.90 44.42
N ALA A 702 -19.85 -34.37 43.46
CA ALA A 702 -18.94 -33.24 43.69
C ALA A 702 -19.67 -31.89 43.66
N TRP A 703 -20.82 -31.82 42.98
CA TRP A 703 -21.56 -30.59 42.74
C TRP A 703 -22.57 -30.27 43.85
N MET A 704 -23.10 -31.30 44.54
CA MET A 704 -23.95 -31.09 45.72
C MET A 704 -23.16 -30.60 46.94
N THR A 705 -21.90 -31.04 47.12
CA THR A 705 -21.06 -30.65 48.27
C THR A 705 -20.50 -29.24 48.20
N SER A 706 -20.44 -28.63 47.01
CA SER A 706 -19.90 -27.27 46.81
C SER A 706 -20.99 -26.18 46.73
N ALA A 707 -22.23 -26.54 46.41
CA ALA A 707 -23.39 -25.65 46.52
C ALA A 707 -23.82 -25.39 47.98
N GLU A 708 -23.45 -26.27 48.92
CA GLU A 708 -23.76 -26.13 50.35
C GLU A 708 -22.72 -25.31 51.14
N TYR A 709 -21.63 -24.86 50.49
CA TYR A 709 -20.54 -24.06 51.11
C TYR A 709 -20.44 -22.61 50.61
N VAL A 710 -21.44 -22.12 49.86
CA VAL A 710 -21.55 -20.70 49.47
C VAL A 710 -22.59 -19.97 50.30
#